data_AF-A0A1G3A4T2-F1
#
_entry.id   AF-A0A1G3A4T2-F1
#
_cell.length_a   1.000
_cell.length_b   1.000
_cell.length_c   1.000
_cell.angle_alpha   90.00
_cell.angle_beta   90.00
_cell.angle_gamma   90.00
#
_symmetry.space_group_name_H-M   'P 1'
#
loop_
_entity.id
_entity.type
_entity.pdbx_description
1 polymer ?
#
loop_
_entity_poly.entity_id
_entity_poly.type
_entity_poly.pdbx_seq_one_letter_code
_entity_poly.pdbx_strand_id
1 'polypeptide(L)'
;MFHLNSFYNSVRVVGGVNRWNSLAPISYAYNSNSYTNYLGNYYKGYSGIDADGDGIGDIPYEISGDSDNYPLIMPFEDYEVSSGSGAVPFEQRLVIFQNHNEIQSGFRFNGSTLQYGTLHPDIEILQIVLKHEGFFPIGTPCTGGYFQITMDSVASFQQDRALSENDGIIGDETIVELNKILDTKCTIDTSRASLISEYVRQYCHTFLPDYFPPELVLAIAAQESGGVYFDNMYVSEDCGRGIMQITSEDYFRTGSGVECTDTDSVHCGPTKCESYYKNTVCGIEANIKDGLYALADKYKLYAPDCPGDGLIRDGLEFSCEDIQKIMTVWGYNGIAFDRHYFRLVGDKLDNLSAYFPGESYNDTDNLIQKLRLADNNKEEIWVYSPVLLSVTDPIGQTTGMVGGEIQVEIPASIYDSDNEAVIVFLPEGSLRYRVVGKSEGVYGLSIESTISGTSMFFRANDIPTSPSAIHEYAIDWDILSQDEKGAKVKIDAEGDGSFERSITADRELTADEFNGVPVANAGPDETVESTSHEGAVVTLDGSGSMDPDSTPGTNDDILHFDWWEEGNPLWSGEIIDYLFPIGNHTVSLYVTDRSGLTDSDDVIITVVEPQTLESQLWITPTVINRNVGGGQITAKLSLPDGIGKDQIDLDQPLLLYPGEIEAIRQHTSQRGSRSKSKTTIFAFFGKRELLDAVLDDGQIVLEVVGQLKTGQWFSGSDDIKIATPKKASKKTTKRRN
;
A
#
# COMPACT_ATOMS: atom_id res chain seq x y z
N MET A 1 -1.47 -43.69 20.90
CA MET A 1 -2.81 -44.17 20.51
C MET A 1 -3.64 -42.93 20.36
N PHE A 2 -4.09 -42.66 19.15
CA PHE A 2 -4.70 -41.40 18.74
C PHE A 2 -6.16 -41.71 18.40
N HIS A 3 -7.09 -41.20 19.19
CA HIS A 3 -8.52 -41.24 18.91
C HIS A 3 -9.16 -40.01 19.55
N LEU A 4 -10.31 -39.58 19.04
CA LEU A 4 -11.01 -38.35 19.43
C LEU A 4 -10.11 -37.11 19.28
N ASN A 5 -9.53 -36.94 18.09
CA ASN A 5 -8.78 -35.74 17.71
C ASN A 5 -9.33 -35.19 16.39
N SER A 6 -9.17 -33.88 16.17
CA SER A 6 -9.55 -33.20 14.92
C SER A 6 -8.32 -32.68 14.18
N PHE A 7 -7.96 -33.32 13.06
CA PHE A 7 -6.79 -32.96 12.26
C PHE A 7 -7.17 -32.09 11.06
N TYR A 8 -6.79 -30.81 11.08
CA TYR A 8 -7.09 -29.87 10.00
C TYR A 8 -6.00 -29.73 8.92
N ASN A 9 -4.87 -30.42 9.10
CA ASN A 9 -3.73 -30.45 8.18
C ASN A 9 -3.31 -31.90 7.88
N SER A 10 -2.44 -32.11 6.89
CA SER A 10 -1.99 -33.45 6.49
C SER A 10 -1.18 -34.14 7.61
N VAL A 11 -1.65 -35.31 8.07
CA VAL A 11 -1.00 -36.11 9.12
C VAL A 11 0.07 -37.02 8.50
N ARG A 12 1.27 -37.07 9.10
CA ARG A 12 2.39 -37.93 8.66
C ARG A 12 2.96 -38.75 9.82
N VAL A 13 3.39 -39.99 9.54
CA VAL A 13 4.03 -40.88 10.52
C VAL A 13 5.55 -40.74 10.44
N VAL A 14 6.19 -40.30 11.53
CA VAL A 14 7.65 -40.21 11.66
C VAL A 14 8.14 -41.27 12.66
N GLY A 15 7.97 -42.55 12.30
CA GLY A 15 8.44 -43.72 13.06
C GLY A 15 7.54 -44.17 14.22
N GLY A 16 7.64 -45.45 14.59
CA GLY A 16 6.85 -46.10 15.66
C GLY A 16 5.69 -46.97 15.16
N VAL A 17 5.07 -47.76 16.05
CA VAL A 17 3.79 -48.46 15.79
C VAL A 17 2.68 -47.59 16.36
N ASN A 18 1.96 -46.89 15.49
CA ASN A 18 0.84 -46.06 15.89
C ASN A 18 -0.45 -46.89 15.95
N ARG A 19 -1.41 -46.40 16.72
CA ARG A 19 -2.78 -46.94 16.75
C ARG A 19 -3.70 -45.75 16.66
N TRP A 20 -4.47 -45.67 15.58
CA TRP A 20 -5.26 -44.51 15.20
C TRP A 20 -6.73 -44.59 15.61
N ASN A 21 -7.07 -45.60 16.40
CA ASN A 21 -8.38 -45.72 17.00
C ASN A 21 -8.25 -46.28 18.42
N SER A 22 -9.32 -46.18 19.20
CA SER A 22 -9.40 -46.69 20.57
C SER A 22 -9.10 -48.19 20.64
N LEU A 23 -8.60 -48.67 21.78
CA LEU A 23 -8.32 -50.11 21.98
C LEU A 23 -9.53 -50.93 22.42
N ALA A 24 -10.57 -50.26 22.89
CA ALA A 24 -11.83 -50.84 23.27
C ALA A 24 -12.96 -49.97 22.72
N PRO A 25 -14.15 -50.54 22.45
CA PRO A 25 -15.31 -49.74 22.13
C PRO A 25 -15.61 -48.75 23.25
N ILE A 26 -15.89 -47.52 22.87
CA ILE A 26 -16.24 -46.41 23.76
C ILE A 26 -17.72 -46.11 23.53
N SER A 27 -18.48 -45.88 24.60
CA SER A 27 -19.86 -45.40 24.48
C SER A 27 -19.85 -43.89 24.29
N TYR A 28 -20.53 -43.42 23.24
CA TYR A 28 -20.60 -42.02 22.86
C TYR A 28 -21.99 -41.63 22.35
N ALA A 29 -22.31 -40.34 22.35
CA ALA A 29 -23.47 -39.79 21.67
C ALA A 29 -23.08 -38.96 20.45
N TYR A 30 -23.80 -39.14 19.34
CA TYR A 30 -23.64 -38.40 18.09
C TYR A 30 -25.04 -38.10 17.54
N ASN A 31 -25.31 -36.84 17.15
CA ASN A 31 -26.65 -36.39 16.72
C ASN A 31 -27.79 -36.79 17.68
N SER A 32 -27.57 -36.66 18.99
CA SER A 32 -28.53 -37.03 20.06
C SER A 32 -28.88 -38.53 20.18
N ASN A 33 -28.21 -39.42 19.45
CA ASN A 33 -28.34 -40.87 19.58
C ASN A 33 -27.08 -41.46 20.24
N SER A 34 -27.23 -42.51 21.03
CA SER A 34 -26.12 -43.18 21.73
C SER A 34 -25.65 -44.43 20.99
N TYR A 35 -24.34 -44.55 20.84
CA TYR A 35 -23.66 -45.64 20.13
C TYR A 35 -22.53 -46.22 21.01
N THR A 36 -21.97 -47.35 20.61
CA THR A 36 -20.78 -47.93 21.24
C THR A 36 -19.95 -48.64 20.19
N ASN A 37 -18.79 -48.05 19.88
CA ASN A 37 -17.91 -48.54 18.82
C ASN A 37 -16.47 -48.12 19.11
N TYR A 38 -15.51 -48.60 18.32
CA TYR A 38 -14.16 -48.05 18.34
C TYR A 38 -14.19 -46.64 17.75
N LEU A 39 -13.48 -45.70 18.36
CA LEU A 39 -13.44 -44.31 17.89
C LEU A 39 -12.04 -44.02 17.35
N GLY A 40 -11.97 -43.42 16.16
CA GLY A 40 -10.75 -42.92 15.53
C GLY A 40 -10.67 -41.40 15.63
N ASN A 41 -10.24 -40.73 14.57
CA ASN A 41 -10.01 -39.28 14.52
C ASN A 41 -10.74 -38.63 13.33
N TYR A 42 -10.99 -37.34 13.42
CA TYR A 42 -11.47 -36.52 12.31
C TYR A 42 -10.29 -36.03 11.47
N TYR A 43 -10.44 -36.04 10.14
CA TYR A 43 -9.44 -35.53 9.19
C TYR A 43 -10.10 -34.58 8.20
N LYS A 44 -9.61 -33.34 8.12
CA LYS A 44 -10.10 -32.36 7.14
C LYS A 44 -9.84 -32.86 5.72
N GLY A 45 -10.93 -33.05 4.98
CA GLY A 45 -10.89 -33.60 3.62
C GLY A 45 -11.18 -35.11 3.53
N TYR A 46 -11.36 -35.79 4.66
CA TYR A 46 -11.94 -37.13 4.65
C TYR A 46 -13.37 -37.08 4.09
N SER A 47 -13.65 -37.96 3.13
CA SER A 47 -14.90 -37.99 2.36
C SER A 47 -15.53 -39.38 2.33
N GLY A 48 -15.20 -40.21 3.33
CA GLY A 48 -15.81 -41.52 3.50
C GLY A 48 -17.30 -41.43 3.81
N ILE A 49 -18.01 -42.51 3.52
CA ILE A 49 -19.46 -42.62 3.77
C ILE A 49 -19.66 -43.21 5.16
N ASP A 50 -20.64 -42.69 5.89
CA ASP A 50 -21.21 -43.28 7.10
C ASP A 50 -22.61 -43.79 6.76
N ALA A 51 -22.69 -45.06 6.37
CA ALA A 51 -23.91 -45.65 5.85
C ALA A 51 -24.90 -46.07 6.95
N ASP A 52 -24.41 -46.32 8.17
CA ASP A 52 -25.23 -46.73 9.32
C ASP A 52 -25.59 -45.57 10.26
N GLY A 53 -25.01 -44.39 10.05
CA GLY A 53 -25.32 -43.15 10.74
C GLY A 53 -24.81 -43.11 12.17
N ASP A 54 -23.77 -43.88 12.49
CA ASP A 54 -23.17 -43.93 13.82
C ASP A 54 -22.11 -42.82 14.04
N GLY A 55 -21.83 -42.00 13.02
CA GLY A 55 -20.86 -40.94 13.04
C GLY A 55 -19.44 -41.40 12.73
N ILE A 56 -19.21 -42.66 12.41
CA ILE A 56 -17.90 -43.21 12.02
C ILE A 56 -17.95 -43.55 10.54
N GLY A 57 -16.91 -43.18 9.80
CA GLY A 57 -16.83 -43.51 8.39
C GLY A 57 -16.48 -44.98 8.15
N ASP A 58 -17.21 -45.62 7.22
CA ASP A 58 -17.07 -47.04 6.85
C ASP A 58 -15.77 -47.37 6.11
N ILE A 59 -15.06 -46.34 5.63
CA ILE A 59 -13.83 -46.47 4.86
C ILE A 59 -12.66 -45.97 5.70
N PRO A 60 -11.66 -46.81 6.03
CA PRO A 60 -10.48 -46.37 6.76
C PRO A 60 -9.77 -45.16 6.13
N TYR A 61 -9.24 -44.27 6.97
CA TYR A 61 -8.41 -43.16 6.53
C TYR A 61 -6.94 -43.59 6.49
N GLU A 62 -6.31 -43.51 5.32
CA GLU A 62 -4.93 -43.94 5.08
C GLU A 62 -3.92 -42.87 5.53
N ILE A 63 -2.95 -43.27 6.35
CA ILE A 63 -1.96 -42.40 6.98
C ILE A 63 -0.57 -42.98 6.73
N SER A 64 -0.03 -42.69 5.54
CA SER A 64 1.37 -42.93 5.19
C SER A 64 1.91 -44.32 5.59
N GLY A 65 1.16 -45.39 5.25
CA GLY A 65 1.51 -46.78 5.53
C GLY A 65 0.86 -47.39 6.78
N ASP A 66 0.06 -46.60 7.49
CA ASP A 66 -0.84 -47.02 8.58
C ASP A 66 -2.28 -46.55 8.27
N SER A 67 -3.27 -46.95 9.06
CA SER A 67 -4.67 -46.54 8.84
C SER A 67 -5.42 -46.28 10.13
N ASP A 68 -6.29 -45.27 10.09
CA ASP A 68 -7.40 -45.14 11.04
C ASP A 68 -8.59 -45.92 10.50
N ASN A 69 -8.97 -47.00 11.19
CA ASN A 69 -10.07 -47.85 10.75
C ASN A 69 -11.45 -47.35 11.18
N TYR A 70 -11.51 -46.28 11.99
CA TYR A 70 -12.75 -45.72 12.53
C TYR A 70 -12.74 -44.18 12.47
N PRO A 71 -12.48 -43.57 11.30
CA PRO A 71 -12.38 -42.12 11.17
C PRO A 71 -13.73 -41.45 11.46
N LEU A 72 -13.71 -40.28 12.10
CA LEU A 72 -14.93 -39.56 12.46
C LEU A 72 -15.42 -38.72 11.26
N ILE A 73 -16.74 -38.70 11.05
CA ILE A 73 -17.38 -37.91 9.98
C ILE A 73 -17.39 -36.41 10.31
N MET A 74 -17.48 -36.07 11.58
CA MET A 74 -17.44 -34.70 12.10
C MET A 74 -16.26 -34.54 13.07
N PRO A 75 -15.83 -33.30 13.38
CA PRO A 75 -14.85 -33.04 14.43
C PRO A 75 -15.23 -33.74 15.74
N PHE A 76 -14.23 -34.22 16.50
CA PHE A 76 -14.50 -35.05 17.70
C PHE A 76 -15.32 -34.32 18.77
N GLU A 77 -15.32 -33.00 18.74
CA GLU A 77 -16.11 -32.10 19.59
C GLU A 77 -17.62 -32.33 19.46
N ASP A 78 -18.08 -32.93 18.35
CA ASP A 78 -19.48 -33.30 18.11
C ASP A 78 -19.87 -34.67 18.71
N TYR A 79 -18.98 -35.32 19.48
CA TYR A 79 -19.17 -36.64 20.09
C TYR A 79 -19.08 -36.57 21.62
N GLU A 80 -20.17 -36.92 22.32
CA GLU A 80 -20.20 -36.88 23.79
C GLU A 80 -19.87 -38.26 24.40
N VAL A 81 -18.71 -38.41 25.05
CA VAL A 81 -18.26 -39.69 25.63
C VAL A 81 -18.58 -39.79 27.13
N SER A 82 -19.26 -40.87 27.55
CA SER A 82 -19.64 -41.08 28.95
C SER A 82 -18.54 -41.78 29.75
N SER A 83 -18.01 -41.14 30.80
CA SER A 83 -16.99 -41.72 31.69
C SER A 83 -17.62 -42.50 32.86
N GLY A 84 -17.27 -43.79 33.01
CA GLY A 84 -17.79 -44.68 34.06
C GLY A 84 -16.76 -45.64 34.67
N SER A 85 -16.46 -45.42 35.96
CA SER A 85 -15.84 -46.22 37.03
C SER A 85 -15.25 -47.65 36.82
N GLY A 86 -14.02 -47.90 37.35
CA GLY A 86 -13.75 -49.07 38.22
C GLY A 86 -12.52 -49.98 37.99
N ALA A 87 -11.41 -49.72 38.71
CA ALA A 87 -10.39 -50.60 39.34
C ALA A 87 -9.38 -51.51 38.53
N VAL A 88 -8.09 -51.33 38.89
CA VAL A 88 -6.78 -51.95 38.47
C VAL A 88 -6.37 -53.10 39.44
N PRO A 89 -5.37 -54.03 39.21
CA PRO A 89 -3.90 -53.70 39.13
C PRO A 89 -2.88 -54.72 38.46
N PHE A 90 -1.61 -54.24 38.33
CA PHE A 90 -0.28 -54.92 38.34
C PHE A 90 0.16 -55.80 37.12
N GLU A 91 1.31 -55.67 36.43
CA GLU A 91 2.65 -55.08 36.69
C GLU A 91 3.27 -54.49 35.39
N GLN A 92 3.78 -53.25 35.44
CA GLN A 92 5.21 -52.88 35.55
C GLN A 92 6.14 -53.44 34.47
N ARG A 93 6.44 -52.59 33.47
CA ARG A 93 7.78 -52.02 33.19
C ARG A 93 7.74 -51.35 31.81
N LEU A 94 7.46 -50.06 31.79
CA LEU A 94 8.16 -49.03 30.99
C LEU A 94 7.43 -47.69 31.20
N VAL A 95 7.59 -47.15 32.41
CA VAL A 95 7.43 -45.72 32.70
C VAL A 95 8.86 -45.24 32.89
N ILE A 96 9.36 -44.33 32.05
CA ILE A 96 9.88 -43.01 32.47
C ILE A 96 9.81 -42.08 31.24
N PHE A 97 9.35 -40.85 31.46
CA PHE A 97 9.40 -39.67 30.58
C PHE A 97 8.22 -39.43 29.61
N GLN A 98 7.14 -38.86 30.13
CA GLN A 98 6.48 -37.61 29.66
C GLN A 98 5.10 -37.52 30.34
N ASN A 99 5.03 -36.73 31.41
CA ASN A 99 3.85 -36.13 32.04
C ASN A 99 4.22 -35.76 33.49
N HIS A 100 4.87 -34.63 33.72
CA HIS A 100 4.96 -34.09 35.08
C HIS A 100 4.88 -32.57 35.03
N ASN A 101 3.71 -32.05 35.38
CA ASN A 101 3.57 -30.98 36.37
C ASN A 101 2.15 -30.92 36.94
N GLU A 102 1.66 -32.11 37.26
CA GLU A 102 0.92 -32.30 38.50
C GLU A 102 1.89 -33.04 39.42
N ILE A 103 2.04 -32.58 40.67
CA ILE A 103 2.26 -33.55 41.74
C ILE A 103 1.06 -34.49 41.57
N GLN A 104 1.26 -35.69 41.02
CA GLN A 104 0.17 -36.63 40.74
C GLN A 104 -0.75 -36.65 41.96
N SER A 105 -2.07 -36.55 41.79
CA SER A 105 -2.98 -36.59 42.94
C SER A 105 -2.62 -37.83 43.79
N GLY A 106 -2.09 -37.62 45.01
CA GLY A 106 -1.59 -38.70 45.87
C GLY A 106 -0.08 -38.96 45.89
N PHE A 107 0.78 -38.17 45.23
CA PHE A 107 2.24 -38.24 45.42
C PHE A 107 2.58 -38.02 46.90
N ARG A 108 3.51 -38.83 47.40
CA ARG A 108 4.04 -38.74 48.76
C ARG A 108 5.54 -38.97 48.70
N PHE A 109 6.28 -38.14 49.44
CA PHE A 109 7.70 -38.35 49.63
C PHE A 109 7.95 -39.71 50.28
N ASN A 110 8.98 -40.40 49.79
CA ASN A 110 9.42 -41.69 50.27
C ASN A 110 10.93 -41.65 50.51
N GLY A 111 11.38 -42.10 51.69
CA GLY A 111 12.80 -42.09 52.05
C GLY A 111 13.69 -42.92 51.11
N SER A 112 13.13 -43.87 50.35
CA SER A 112 13.91 -44.66 49.39
C SER A 112 14.43 -43.86 48.20
N THR A 113 13.79 -42.74 47.87
CA THR A 113 14.14 -41.90 46.70
C THR A 113 14.88 -40.62 47.09
N LEU A 114 14.96 -40.31 48.38
CA LEU A 114 15.54 -39.07 48.92
C LEU A 114 16.87 -39.33 49.63
N GLN A 115 17.86 -39.83 48.89
CA GLN A 115 19.14 -40.25 49.45
C GLN A 115 20.26 -39.29 49.05
N TYR A 116 21.12 -38.92 50.01
CA TYR A 116 22.31 -38.13 49.74
C TYR A 116 23.20 -38.79 48.67
N GLY A 117 23.73 -37.98 47.76
CA GLY A 117 24.57 -38.41 46.65
C GLY A 117 23.82 -38.89 45.41
N THR A 118 22.48 -38.82 45.41
CA THR A 118 21.65 -39.30 44.29
C THR A 118 21.02 -38.18 43.48
N LEU A 119 20.62 -38.51 42.25
CA LEU A 119 19.78 -37.69 41.39
C LEU A 119 18.45 -38.42 41.22
N HIS A 120 17.35 -37.78 41.60
CA HIS A 120 16.01 -38.37 41.50
C HIS A 120 14.93 -37.28 41.34
N PRO A 121 13.87 -37.51 40.55
CA PRO A 121 12.75 -36.56 40.41
C PRO A 121 12.11 -36.17 41.75
N ASP A 122 11.91 -37.12 42.66
CA ASP A 122 11.40 -36.83 44.02
C ASP A 122 12.28 -35.84 44.80
N ILE A 123 13.59 -35.81 44.54
CA ILE A 123 14.51 -34.84 45.16
C ILE A 123 14.30 -33.45 44.55
N GLU A 124 13.93 -33.35 43.28
CA GLU A 124 13.61 -32.07 42.64
C GLU A 124 12.37 -31.48 43.30
N ILE A 125 11.36 -32.31 43.54
CA ILE A 125 10.14 -31.93 44.28
C ILE A 125 10.48 -31.52 45.72
N LEU A 126 11.38 -32.24 46.39
CA LEU A 126 11.87 -31.87 47.72
C LEU A 126 12.53 -30.48 47.72
N GLN A 127 13.41 -30.21 46.77
CA GLN A 127 14.09 -28.91 46.64
C GLN A 127 13.09 -27.78 46.40
N ILE A 128 12.06 -28.02 45.59
CA ILE A 128 10.97 -27.06 45.34
C ILE A 128 10.21 -26.77 46.64
N VAL A 129 9.82 -27.80 47.39
CA VAL A 129 9.13 -27.65 48.68
C VAL A 129 10.00 -26.86 49.66
N LEU A 130 11.27 -27.22 49.82
CA LEU A 130 12.19 -26.50 50.71
C LEU A 130 12.41 -25.05 50.28
N LYS A 131 12.43 -24.77 48.98
CA LYS A 131 12.58 -23.41 48.45
C LYS A 131 11.36 -22.55 48.75
N HIS A 132 10.16 -23.10 48.57
CA HIS A 132 8.93 -22.42 48.95
C HIS A 132 8.88 -22.16 50.45
N GLU A 133 9.34 -23.12 51.26
CA GLU A 133 9.38 -22.97 52.71
C GLU A 133 10.53 -22.05 53.19
N GLY A 134 11.35 -21.51 52.28
CA GLY A 134 12.43 -20.58 52.59
C GLY A 134 13.72 -21.24 53.10
N PHE A 135 13.82 -22.57 53.04
CA PHE A 135 14.98 -23.33 53.52
C PHE A 135 15.99 -23.66 52.42
N PHE A 136 15.62 -23.53 51.14
CA PHE A 136 16.52 -23.73 50.01
C PHE A 136 16.99 -22.37 49.43
N PRO A 137 18.28 -22.17 49.12
CA PRO A 137 18.79 -20.87 48.71
C PRO A 137 18.12 -20.28 47.46
N ILE A 138 17.72 -19.02 47.56
CA ILE A 138 17.18 -18.22 46.46
C ILE A 138 18.24 -18.14 45.34
N GLY A 139 17.82 -18.36 44.09
CA GLY A 139 18.72 -18.39 42.92
C GLY A 139 19.43 -19.74 42.66
N THR A 140 19.33 -20.72 43.56
CA THR A 140 19.92 -22.06 43.30
C THR A 140 18.92 -22.95 42.52
N PRO A 141 19.35 -23.62 41.42
CA PRO A 141 18.48 -24.52 40.65
C PRO A 141 18.07 -25.78 41.43
N CYS A 142 16.83 -26.23 41.24
CA CYS A 142 16.35 -27.53 41.70
C CYS A 142 16.79 -28.59 40.67
N THR A 143 17.92 -29.25 40.91
CA THR A 143 18.57 -30.16 39.95
C THR A 143 18.10 -31.61 40.09
N GLY A 144 17.26 -31.90 41.08
CA GLY A 144 16.96 -33.27 41.50
C GLY A 144 18.13 -33.96 42.22
N GLY A 145 19.21 -33.23 42.52
CA GLY A 145 20.41 -33.75 43.19
C GLY A 145 20.38 -33.55 44.69
N TYR A 146 20.51 -34.63 45.47
CA TYR A 146 20.62 -34.53 46.92
C TYR A 146 22.09 -34.46 47.33
N PHE A 147 22.68 -33.28 47.21
CA PHE A 147 24.07 -33.02 47.62
C PHE A 147 24.10 -32.03 48.78
N GLN A 148 25.26 -31.40 49.03
CA GLN A 148 25.47 -30.56 50.21
C GLN A 148 24.41 -29.47 50.39
N ILE A 149 24.04 -28.73 49.34
CA ILE A 149 23.04 -27.65 49.44
C ILE A 149 21.67 -28.20 49.85
N THR A 150 21.22 -29.29 49.22
CA THR A 150 19.95 -29.95 49.57
C THR A 150 19.99 -30.49 51.00
N MET A 151 21.11 -31.08 51.41
CA MET A 151 21.31 -31.59 52.77
C MET A 151 21.26 -30.47 53.83
N ASP A 152 21.95 -29.35 53.59
CA ASP A 152 21.94 -28.19 54.49
C ASP A 152 20.53 -27.56 54.58
N SER A 153 19.81 -27.54 53.45
CA SER A 153 18.43 -27.05 53.37
C SER A 153 17.48 -27.95 54.15
N VAL A 154 17.64 -29.28 54.05
CA VAL A 154 16.86 -30.25 54.83
C VAL A 154 17.19 -30.16 56.32
N ALA A 155 18.46 -30.02 56.68
CA ALA A 155 18.88 -29.83 58.08
C ALA A 155 18.27 -28.55 58.69
N SER A 156 18.24 -27.47 57.90
CA SER A 156 17.62 -26.20 58.32
C SER A 156 16.12 -26.34 58.51
N PHE A 157 15.44 -27.00 57.57
CA PHE A 157 14.02 -27.32 57.66
C PHE A 157 13.69 -28.18 58.89
N GLN A 158 14.46 -29.26 59.09
CA GLN A 158 14.34 -30.16 60.23
C GLN A 158 14.49 -29.43 61.58
N GLN A 159 15.48 -28.54 61.66
CA GLN A 159 15.74 -27.74 62.84
C GLN A 159 14.59 -26.76 63.13
N ASP A 160 14.06 -26.09 62.11
CA ASP A 160 12.92 -25.18 62.23
C ASP A 160 11.65 -25.90 62.72
N ARG A 161 11.42 -27.10 62.19
CA ARG A 161 10.27 -27.95 62.57
C ARG A 161 10.48 -28.73 63.87
N ALA A 162 11.62 -28.53 64.56
CA ALA A 162 11.98 -29.21 65.80
C ALA A 162 11.89 -30.75 65.72
N LEU A 163 12.28 -31.32 64.58
CA LEU A 163 12.32 -32.77 64.38
C LEU A 163 13.52 -33.39 65.11
N SER A 164 13.42 -34.67 65.47
CA SER A 164 14.54 -35.40 66.08
C SER A 164 15.65 -35.72 65.08
N GLU A 165 15.30 -35.81 63.80
CA GLU A 165 16.19 -35.82 62.65
C GLU A 165 16.60 -34.37 62.34
N ASN A 166 17.85 -33.97 62.54
CA ASN A 166 18.31 -32.58 62.34
C ASN A 166 19.70 -32.48 61.69
N ASP A 167 20.07 -33.50 60.94
CA ASP A 167 21.39 -33.71 60.34
C ASP A 167 21.34 -33.66 58.80
N GLY A 168 20.18 -33.33 58.23
CA GLY A 168 19.96 -33.33 56.78
C GLY A 168 19.74 -34.72 56.20
N ILE A 169 19.64 -35.76 57.02
CA ILE A 169 19.25 -37.12 56.62
C ILE A 169 17.72 -37.23 56.72
N ILE A 170 17.06 -37.65 55.64
CA ILE A 170 15.61 -37.80 55.61
C ILE A 170 15.21 -39.15 56.20
N GLY A 171 14.69 -39.12 57.43
CA GLY A 171 14.00 -40.24 58.05
C GLY A 171 12.48 -40.04 58.05
N ASP A 172 11.79 -40.89 58.82
CA ASP A 172 10.34 -40.96 58.85
C ASP A 172 9.69 -39.66 59.36
N GLU A 173 10.30 -38.96 60.33
CA GLU A 173 9.75 -37.70 60.85
C GLU A 173 9.80 -36.59 59.81
N THR A 174 10.91 -36.50 59.06
CA THR A 174 11.06 -35.55 57.96
C THR A 174 10.09 -35.85 56.83
N ILE A 175 9.91 -37.12 56.48
CA ILE A 175 8.93 -37.55 55.47
C ILE A 175 7.50 -37.18 55.89
N VAL A 176 7.15 -37.42 57.14
CA VAL A 176 5.82 -37.06 57.67
C VAL A 176 5.59 -35.56 57.57
N GLU A 177 6.56 -34.73 57.97
CA GLU A 177 6.39 -33.28 57.94
C GLU A 177 6.37 -32.71 56.51
N LEU A 178 7.21 -33.24 55.61
CA LEU A 178 7.17 -32.89 54.18
C LEU A 178 5.83 -33.28 53.55
N ASN A 179 5.29 -34.46 53.87
CA ASN A 179 3.98 -34.88 53.38
C ASN A 179 2.83 -34.08 53.99
N LYS A 180 2.94 -33.57 55.23
CA LYS A 180 1.96 -32.61 55.77
C LYS A 180 1.95 -31.29 55.00
N ILE A 181 3.10 -30.82 54.52
CA ILE A 181 3.18 -29.64 53.65
C ILE A 181 2.47 -29.91 52.33
N LEU A 182 2.67 -31.10 51.74
CA LEU A 182 1.89 -31.52 50.58
C LEU A 182 0.38 -31.60 50.90
N ASP A 183 0.01 -32.13 52.07
CA ASP A 183 -1.39 -32.23 52.49
C ASP A 183 -2.03 -30.85 52.76
N THR A 184 -1.26 -29.83 53.13
CA THR A 184 -1.78 -28.47 53.38
C THR A 184 -1.74 -27.56 52.17
N LYS A 185 -0.78 -27.76 51.26
CA LYS A 185 -0.59 -26.92 50.06
C LYS A 185 -1.09 -27.54 48.75
N CYS A 186 -1.31 -28.85 48.71
CA CYS A 186 -1.72 -29.57 47.50
C CYS A 186 -3.10 -30.26 47.62
N THR A 187 -3.91 -29.97 48.66
CA THR A 187 -5.28 -30.50 48.81
C THR A 187 -6.39 -29.44 48.68
N ILE A 188 -6.03 -28.17 48.46
CA ILE A 188 -6.97 -27.19 47.94
C ILE A 188 -6.89 -27.29 46.41
N ASP A 189 -8.06 -27.31 45.78
CA ASP A 189 -8.28 -27.20 44.34
C ASP A 189 -7.73 -25.86 43.81
N THR A 190 -6.40 -25.75 43.73
CA THR A 190 -5.64 -24.55 43.35
C THR A 190 -4.50 -24.98 42.42
N SER A 191 -4.92 -25.26 41.18
CA SER A 191 -4.13 -25.57 39.99
C SER A 191 -3.18 -24.41 39.65
N ARG A 192 -2.23 -24.61 38.74
CA ARG A 192 -1.20 -23.63 38.31
C ARG A 192 -1.67 -22.17 38.16
N ALA A 193 -2.95 -21.97 37.82
CA ALA A 193 -3.63 -20.68 37.84
C ALA A 193 -3.42 -19.90 39.16
N SER A 194 -3.54 -20.54 40.32
CA SER A 194 -3.35 -19.87 41.62
C SER A 194 -1.92 -19.40 41.84
N LEU A 195 -0.91 -20.19 41.41
CA LEU A 195 0.50 -19.77 41.45
C LEU A 195 0.79 -18.60 40.50
N ILE A 196 0.18 -18.61 39.31
CA ILE A 196 0.28 -17.50 38.36
C ILE A 196 -0.30 -16.22 38.97
N SER A 197 -1.50 -16.31 39.55
CA SER A 197 -2.11 -15.18 40.25
C SER A 197 -1.22 -14.64 41.37
N GLU A 198 -0.70 -15.53 42.21
CA GLU A 198 0.21 -15.15 43.30
C GLU A 198 1.44 -14.39 42.78
N TYR A 199 2.11 -14.91 41.74
CA TYR A 199 3.30 -14.26 41.18
C TYR A 199 3.00 -12.96 40.45
N VAL A 200 1.90 -12.89 39.70
CA VAL A 200 1.49 -11.64 39.06
C VAL A 200 1.23 -10.58 40.14
N ARG A 201 0.48 -10.89 41.20
CA ARG A 201 0.23 -9.97 42.30
C ARG A 201 1.51 -9.57 43.04
N GLN A 202 2.43 -10.51 43.22
CA GLN A 202 3.71 -10.26 43.90
C GLN A 202 4.63 -9.34 43.08
N TYR A 203 4.67 -9.51 41.76
CA TYR A 203 5.70 -8.88 40.93
C TYR A 203 5.19 -7.76 40.02
N CYS A 204 3.89 -7.63 39.75
CA CYS A 204 3.33 -6.64 38.82
C CYS A 204 3.90 -5.24 39.05
N HIS A 205 3.78 -4.72 40.27
CA HIS A 205 4.23 -3.36 40.62
C HIS A 205 5.76 -3.22 40.82
N THR A 206 6.52 -4.30 40.61
CA THR A 206 7.98 -4.20 40.47
C THR A 206 8.36 -3.74 39.06
N PHE A 207 7.51 -4.04 38.07
CA PHE A 207 7.77 -3.77 36.65
C PHE A 207 6.87 -2.67 36.07
N LEU A 208 5.61 -2.62 36.50
CA LEU A 208 4.57 -1.72 35.98
C LEU A 208 4.13 -0.70 37.06
N PRO A 209 3.54 0.45 36.67
CA PRO A 209 3.02 1.43 37.62
C PRO A 209 1.94 0.89 38.57
N ASP A 210 1.75 1.54 39.72
CA ASP A 210 0.76 1.15 40.74
C ASP A 210 -0.69 1.13 40.22
N TYR A 211 -1.02 1.99 39.24
CA TYR A 211 -2.36 2.05 38.66
C TYR A 211 -2.64 0.93 37.64
N PHE A 212 -1.62 0.16 37.24
CA PHE A 212 -1.78 -0.94 36.29
C PHE A 212 -2.25 -2.19 37.04
N PRO A 213 -3.49 -2.65 36.87
CA PRO A 213 -4.05 -3.68 37.74
C PRO A 213 -3.45 -5.06 37.45
N PRO A 214 -3.03 -5.82 38.48
CA PRO A 214 -2.57 -7.21 38.32
C PRO A 214 -3.59 -8.10 37.58
N GLU A 215 -4.89 -7.82 37.74
CA GLU A 215 -5.99 -8.52 37.08
C GLU A 215 -5.93 -8.38 35.55
N LEU A 216 -5.49 -7.22 35.02
CA LEU A 216 -5.30 -7.04 33.58
C LEU A 216 -4.12 -7.89 33.06
N VAL A 217 -3.04 -8.01 33.83
CA VAL A 217 -1.93 -8.92 33.50
C VAL A 217 -2.41 -10.37 33.50
N LEU A 218 -3.26 -10.76 34.45
CA LEU A 218 -3.87 -12.09 34.45
C LEU A 218 -4.78 -12.32 33.23
N ALA A 219 -5.56 -11.31 32.83
CA ALA A 219 -6.38 -11.41 31.61
C ALA A 219 -5.52 -11.60 30.36
N ILE A 220 -4.38 -10.90 30.26
CA ILE A 220 -3.37 -11.12 29.21
C ILE A 220 -2.84 -12.56 29.29
N ALA A 221 -2.39 -13.03 30.45
CA ALA A 221 -1.90 -14.40 30.62
C ALA A 221 -2.93 -15.47 30.21
N ALA A 222 -4.21 -15.26 30.53
CA ALA A 222 -5.30 -16.14 30.10
C ALA A 222 -5.60 -16.06 28.60
N GLN A 223 -5.33 -14.92 27.97
CA GLN A 223 -5.46 -14.77 26.53
C GLN A 223 -4.31 -15.48 25.80
N GLU A 224 -3.06 -15.21 26.20
CA GLU A 224 -1.85 -15.78 25.60
C GLU A 224 -1.79 -17.30 25.72
N SER A 225 -2.08 -17.84 26.91
CA SER A 225 -2.05 -19.30 27.13
C SER A 225 -3.29 -20.04 26.62
N GLY A 226 -4.29 -19.33 26.08
CA GLY A 226 -5.63 -19.87 25.82
C GLY A 226 -6.45 -20.15 27.08
N GLY A 227 -5.86 -19.99 28.27
CA GLY A 227 -6.53 -20.06 29.57
C GLY A 227 -6.87 -21.47 30.07
N VAL A 228 -6.53 -22.51 29.30
CA VAL A 228 -6.74 -23.91 29.69
C VAL A 228 -5.36 -24.55 29.90
N TYR A 229 -5.13 -25.12 31.08
CA TYR A 229 -3.91 -25.85 31.50
C TYR A 229 -2.63 -25.02 31.75
N PHE A 230 -2.59 -23.75 31.33
CA PHE A 230 -1.47 -22.81 31.56
C PHE A 230 -0.09 -23.42 31.35
N ASP A 231 0.07 -24.21 30.29
CA ASP A 231 1.31 -24.93 30.01
C ASP A 231 2.45 -23.95 29.71
N ASN A 232 3.45 -23.94 30.57
CA ASN A 232 4.60 -23.04 30.52
C ASN A 232 5.69 -23.59 29.58
N MET A 233 5.58 -24.86 29.21
CA MET A 233 6.41 -25.49 28.18
C MET A 233 5.78 -25.37 26.79
N TYR A 234 4.56 -24.83 26.70
CA TYR A 234 3.93 -24.58 25.42
C TYR A 234 4.73 -23.56 24.62
N VAL A 235 4.92 -23.88 23.34
CA VAL A 235 5.51 -23.00 22.35
C VAL A 235 4.51 -22.89 21.21
N SER A 236 3.99 -21.69 20.95
CA SER A 236 3.09 -21.39 19.83
C SER A 236 3.82 -21.43 18.48
N GLU A 237 3.04 -21.39 17.40
CA GLU A 237 3.56 -21.42 16.03
C GLU A 237 4.48 -20.24 15.69
N ASP A 238 4.25 -19.07 16.30
CA ASP A 238 5.09 -17.86 16.20
C ASP A 238 6.30 -17.89 17.15
N CYS A 239 6.61 -19.05 17.72
CA CYS A 239 7.66 -19.29 18.70
C CYS A 239 7.45 -18.63 20.08
N GLY A 240 6.26 -18.12 20.39
CA GLY A 240 5.91 -17.60 21.71
C GLY A 240 6.03 -18.66 22.81
N ARG A 241 6.72 -18.34 23.92
CA ARG A 241 7.08 -19.33 24.96
C ARG A 241 6.38 -19.10 26.29
N GLY A 242 5.83 -20.20 26.81
CA GLY A 242 5.27 -20.30 28.15
C GLY A 242 3.99 -19.51 28.37
N ILE A 243 3.59 -19.29 29.62
CA ILE A 243 2.25 -18.76 29.95
C ILE A 243 1.95 -17.41 29.30
N MET A 244 2.94 -16.52 29.28
CA MET A 244 2.83 -15.18 28.71
C MET A 244 3.19 -15.15 27.21
N GLN A 245 3.48 -16.29 26.57
CA GLN A 245 3.81 -16.40 25.14
C GLN A 245 4.85 -15.39 24.64
N ILE A 246 5.99 -15.31 25.33
CA ILE A 246 7.06 -14.36 24.99
C ILE A 246 7.77 -14.83 23.71
N THR A 247 7.76 -14.03 22.65
CA THR A 247 8.30 -14.39 21.32
C THR A 247 9.73 -13.88 21.09
N SER A 248 10.08 -12.70 21.61
CA SER A 248 11.42 -12.11 21.43
C SER A 248 12.46 -12.66 22.41
N GLU A 249 13.64 -13.00 21.89
CA GLU A 249 14.78 -13.45 22.69
C GLU A 249 15.30 -12.38 23.67
N ASP A 250 15.05 -11.10 23.39
CA ASP A 250 15.48 -9.97 24.23
C ASP A 250 14.75 -9.92 25.58
N TYR A 251 13.57 -10.53 25.65
CA TYR A 251 12.79 -10.60 26.89
C TYR A 251 13.10 -11.86 27.69
N PHE A 252 13.77 -12.85 27.10
CA PHE A 252 14.14 -14.07 27.82
C PHE A 252 15.23 -13.77 28.85
N ARG A 253 14.95 -14.11 30.11
CA ARG A 253 15.85 -13.98 31.28
C ARG A 253 15.98 -12.56 31.82
N THR A 254 15.40 -11.57 31.15
CA THR A 254 15.68 -10.17 31.43
C THR A 254 14.93 -9.69 32.68
N GLY A 255 13.72 -10.20 32.92
CA GLY A 255 12.96 -9.90 34.14
C GLY A 255 13.33 -10.82 35.31
N SER A 256 13.66 -12.07 35.02
CA SER A 256 13.91 -13.13 35.99
C SER A 256 15.37 -13.24 36.47
N GLY A 257 16.32 -12.73 35.69
CA GLY A 257 17.75 -12.69 36.02
C GLY A 257 18.47 -14.04 35.99
N VAL A 258 17.93 -15.04 35.29
CA VAL A 258 18.52 -16.40 35.28
C VAL A 258 19.56 -16.56 34.18
N GLU A 259 20.78 -16.98 34.55
CA GLU A 259 21.87 -17.23 33.62
C GLU A 259 21.62 -18.50 32.78
N CYS A 260 21.59 -18.34 31.45
CA CYS A 260 21.63 -19.45 30.48
C CYS A 260 22.87 -19.28 29.60
N THR A 261 23.71 -20.31 29.49
CA THR A 261 25.06 -20.19 28.92
C THR A 261 25.20 -20.56 27.45
N ASP A 262 24.11 -20.79 26.70
CA ASP A 262 24.20 -21.21 25.29
C ASP A 262 23.74 -20.12 24.32
N THR A 263 24.46 -20.06 23.19
CA THR A 263 24.39 -19.08 22.09
C THR A 263 23.77 -19.67 20.82
N ASP A 264 23.09 -20.81 20.91
CA ASP A 264 22.53 -21.49 19.75
C ASP A 264 21.14 -20.94 19.41
N SER A 265 21.15 -20.01 18.45
CA SER A 265 20.01 -19.56 17.66
C SER A 265 19.39 -20.74 16.90
N VAL A 266 18.27 -21.28 17.37
CA VAL A 266 17.47 -22.24 16.59
C VAL A 266 16.04 -21.75 16.55
N HIS A 267 15.64 -21.28 15.36
CA HIS A 267 14.25 -21.11 14.92
C HIS A 267 13.35 -22.20 15.50
N CYS A 268 12.32 -21.80 16.26
CA CYS A 268 11.18 -22.63 16.69
C CYS A 268 11.54 -24.12 16.98
N GLY A 269 12.53 -24.37 17.85
CA GLY A 269 12.98 -25.72 18.19
C GLY A 269 13.33 -25.90 19.67
N PRO A 270 13.48 -27.17 20.12
CA PRO A 270 13.86 -27.50 21.49
C PRO A 270 15.30 -27.04 21.76
N THR A 271 15.45 -25.96 22.54
CA THR A 271 16.75 -25.50 23.04
C THR A 271 16.96 -25.97 24.49
N LYS A 272 18.19 -25.94 25.02
CA LYS A 272 18.42 -26.22 26.47
C LYS A 272 17.65 -25.28 27.41
N CYS A 273 17.13 -24.15 26.91
CA CYS A 273 16.20 -23.27 27.62
C CYS A 273 14.82 -23.91 27.86
N GLU A 274 14.47 -25.05 27.24
CA GLU A 274 13.30 -25.85 27.65
C GLU A 274 13.37 -26.29 29.10
N SER A 275 14.58 -26.37 29.68
CA SER A 275 14.76 -26.62 31.11
C SER A 275 14.31 -25.47 32.00
N TYR A 276 14.18 -24.26 31.43
CA TYR A 276 13.94 -23.02 32.14
C TYR A 276 12.44 -22.74 32.34
N TYR A 277 11.65 -22.78 31.27
CA TYR A 277 10.19 -22.62 31.33
C TYR A 277 9.47 -23.96 31.55
N LYS A 278 10.09 -24.89 32.28
CA LYS A 278 9.37 -26.08 32.73
C LYS A 278 8.14 -25.67 33.52
N ASN A 279 7.16 -26.55 33.57
CA ASN A 279 5.94 -26.37 34.37
C ASN A 279 6.20 -26.45 35.90
N THR A 280 7.42 -26.20 36.35
CA THR A 280 7.80 -26.13 37.76
C THR A 280 7.44 -24.76 38.33
N VAL A 281 7.36 -24.69 39.65
CA VAL A 281 7.15 -23.43 40.39
C VAL A 281 8.13 -22.34 39.94
N CYS A 282 9.43 -22.66 39.85
CA CYS A 282 10.45 -21.71 39.40
C CYS A 282 10.33 -21.34 37.91
N GLY A 283 9.92 -22.26 37.04
CA GLY A 283 9.75 -21.96 35.62
C GLY A 283 8.54 -21.07 35.36
N ILE A 284 7.45 -21.28 36.12
CA ILE A 284 6.26 -20.41 36.07
C ILE A 284 6.63 -19.01 36.58
N GLU A 285 7.30 -18.91 37.72
CA GLU A 285 7.78 -17.64 38.27
C GLU A 285 8.66 -16.87 37.26
N ALA A 286 9.58 -17.59 36.61
CA ALA A 286 10.44 -17.05 35.57
C ALA A 286 9.65 -16.47 34.39
N ASN A 287 8.70 -17.24 33.85
CA ASN A 287 7.87 -16.79 32.73
C ASN A 287 7.04 -15.55 33.08
N ILE A 288 6.47 -15.50 34.29
CA ILE A 288 5.72 -14.33 34.76
C ILE A 288 6.64 -13.09 34.87
N LYS A 289 7.84 -13.22 35.44
CA LYS A 289 8.78 -12.09 35.55
C LYS A 289 9.25 -11.60 34.19
N ASP A 290 9.57 -12.50 33.27
CA ASP A 290 10.01 -12.13 31.92
C ASP A 290 8.85 -11.52 31.11
N GLY A 291 7.62 -12.02 31.27
CA GLY A 291 6.43 -11.45 30.64
C GLY A 291 6.07 -10.06 31.19
N LEU A 292 6.20 -9.86 32.51
CA LEU A 292 6.06 -8.54 33.14
C LEU A 292 7.15 -7.56 32.68
N TYR A 293 8.38 -8.04 32.47
CA TYR A 293 9.44 -7.22 31.89
C TYR A 293 9.10 -6.82 30.44
N ALA A 294 8.61 -7.75 29.63
CA ALA A 294 8.15 -7.46 28.28
C ALA A 294 7.02 -6.41 28.29
N LEU A 295 6.00 -6.57 29.13
CA LEU A 295 4.94 -5.57 29.31
C LEU A 295 5.49 -4.20 29.73
N ALA A 296 6.44 -4.16 30.65
CA ALA A 296 7.07 -2.91 31.08
C ALA A 296 7.89 -2.24 29.97
N ASP A 297 8.49 -3.02 29.08
CA ASP A 297 9.18 -2.51 27.89
C ASP A 297 8.17 -1.92 26.88
N LYS A 298 7.07 -2.64 26.62
CA LYS A 298 5.97 -2.12 25.78
C LYS A 298 5.32 -0.87 26.35
N TYR A 299 5.13 -0.82 27.67
CA TYR A 299 4.70 0.37 28.38
C TYR A 299 5.66 1.55 28.12
N LYS A 300 6.97 1.36 28.28
CA LYS A 300 7.94 2.45 28.02
C LYS A 300 7.93 2.92 26.57
N LEU A 301 7.72 1.99 25.64
CA LEU A 301 7.75 2.27 24.20
C LEU A 301 6.51 3.03 23.74
N TYR A 302 5.32 2.60 24.18
CA TYR A 302 4.04 3.08 23.66
C TYR A 302 3.25 3.98 24.62
N ALA A 303 3.66 4.07 25.88
CA ALA A 303 3.01 4.89 26.90
C ALA A 303 3.83 6.09 27.44
N PRO A 304 4.83 6.67 26.72
CA PRO A 304 5.80 7.56 27.37
C PRO A 304 5.24 8.92 27.82
N ASP A 305 4.29 9.53 27.11
CA ASP A 305 3.66 10.81 27.49
C ASP A 305 2.25 10.93 26.92
N CYS A 306 1.25 11.28 27.74
CA CYS A 306 -0.09 11.57 27.24
C CYS A 306 -0.14 12.92 26.52
N PRO A 307 -0.64 12.98 25.28
CA PRO A 307 -0.98 14.25 24.66
C PRO A 307 -2.32 14.77 25.22
N GLY A 308 -2.28 15.45 26.37
CA GLY A 308 -3.37 16.35 26.83
C GLY A 308 -4.37 15.81 27.87
N ASP A 309 -5.30 16.69 28.27
CA ASP A 309 -6.44 16.40 29.17
C ASP A 309 -7.27 15.25 28.56
N GLY A 310 -7.56 14.19 29.32
CA GLY A 310 -8.10 12.91 28.83
C GLY A 310 -9.20 12.94 27.76
N LEU A 311 -9.34 11.85 27.00
CA LEU A 311 -10.28 11.74 25.87
C LEU A 311 -11.69 11.44 26.34
N ILE A 312 -12.71 11.94 25.62
CA ILE A 312 -14.10 11.52 25.83
C ILE A 312 -14.61 10.85 24.55
N ARG A 313 -15.09 9.61 24.67
CA ARG A 313 -15.62 8.80 23.56
C ARG A 313 -16.85 8.04 24.02
N ASP A 314 -17.95 8.12 23.29
CA ASP A 314 -19.24 7.51 23.65
C ASP A 314 -19.69 7.76 25.11
N GLY A 315 -19.37 8.95 25.63
CA GLY A 315 -19.70 9.34 27.01
C GLY A 315 -18.79 8.74 28.09
N LEU A 316 -17.76 7.98 27.71
CA LEU A 316 -16.71 7.50 28.61
C LEU A 316 -15.50 8.44 28.58
N GLU A 317 -14.99 8.75 29.76
CA GLU A 317 -13.72 9.47 29.94
C GLU A 317 -12.56 8.49 30.01
N PHE A 318 -11.56 8.71 29.16
CA PHE A 318 -10.30 7.99 29.10
C PHE A 318 -9.23 8.87 29.72
N SER A 319 -8.88 8.56 30.97
CA SER A 319 -7.75 9.20 31.63
C SER A 319 -6.45 8.82 30.93
N CYS A 320 -5.37 9.53 31.27
CA CYS A 320 -4.06 9.18 30.76
C CYS A 320 -3.69 7.72 31.11
N GLU A 321 -3.94 7.31 32.36
CA GLU A 321 -3.68 5.96 32.82
C GLU A 321 -4.46 4.91 32.03
N ASP A 322 -5.69 5.22 31.60
CA ASP A 322 -6.49 4.32 30.77
C ASP A 322 -5.88 4.14 29.38
N ILE A 323 -5.45 5.24 28.76
CA ILE A 323 -4.77 5.19 27.46
C ILE A 323 -3.50 4.35 27.61
N GLN A 324 -2.67 4.63 28.61
CA GLN A 324 -1.43 3.88 28.85
C GLN A 324 -1.67 2.37 29.05
N LYS A 325 -2.74 1.97 29.76
CA LYS A 325 -3.16 0.56 29.87
C LYS A 325 -3.51 -0.02 28.49
N ILE A 326 -4.35 0.67 27.72
CA ILE A 326 -4.78 0.23 26.37
C ILE A 326 -3.57 0.09 25.44
N MET A 327 -2.69 1.09 25.37
CA MET A 327 -1.50 1.05 24.50
C MET A 327 -0.55 -0.09 24.88
N THR A 328 -0.40 -0.35 26.19
CA THR A 328 0.45 -1.45 26.68
C THR A 328 -0.12 -2.81 26.31
N VAL A 329 -1.45 -2.99 26.44
CA VAL A 329 -2.13 -4.23 26.01
C VAL A 329 -1.92 -4.44 24.51
N TRP A 330 -2.10 -3.40 23.69
CA TRP A 330 -1.87 -3.51 22.24
C TRP A 330 -0.43 -3.86 21.89
N GLY A 331 0.52 -3.14 22.50
CA GLY A 331 1.94 -3.35 22.25
C GLY A 331 2.43 -4.74 22.63
N TYR A 332 1.68 -5.46 23.47
CA TYR A 332 2.01 -6.83 23.84
C TYR A 332 1.81 -7.82 22.69
N ASN A 333 0.62 -7.87 22.09
CA ASN A 333 0.32 -8.80 21.00
C ASN A 333 -0.79 -8.36 20.03
N GLY A 334 -1.24 -7.10 20.08
CA GLY A 334 -2.29 -6.57 19.19
C GLY A 334 -1.85 -6.42 17.72
N ILE A 335 -0.55 -6.36 17.47
CA ILE A 335 0.03 -6.18 16.13
C ILE A 335 0.06 -7.51 15.34
N ALA A 336 -0.06 -8.66 16.00
CA ALA A 336 0.08 -9.98 15.40
C ALA A 336 -1.25 -10.77 15.41
N PHE A 337 -1.76 -11.07 14.21
CA PHE A 337 -2.79 -12.07 13.87
C PHE A 337 -4.23 -11.92 14.42
N ASP A 338 -4.48 -11.30 15.58
CA ASP A 338 -5.84 -11.16 16.14
C ASP A 338 -6.30 -9.69 16.23
N ARG A 339 -7.03 -9.25 15.19
CA ARG A 339 -7.63 -7.90 15.10
C ARG A 339 -8.61 -7.56 16.24
N HIS A 340 -8.93 -8.53 17.12
CA HIS A 340 -9.82 -8.34 18.27
C HIS A 340 -9.13 -8.49 19.62
N TYR A 341 -7.80 -8.38 19.67
CA TYR A 341 -7.02 -8.63 20.88
C TYR A 341 -7.52 -7.89 22.12
N PHE A 342 -7.86 -6.60 22.00
CA PHE A 342 -8.44 -5.82 23.11
C PHE A 342 -9.75 -6.39 23.62
N ARG A 343 -10.65 -6.77 22.71
CA ARG A 343 -11.93 -7.36 23.07
C ARG A 343 -11.72 -8.68 23.80
N LEU A 344 -10.80 -9.51 23.31
CA LEU A 344 -10.49 -10.80 23.92
C LEU A 344 -9.91 -10.64 25.32
N VAL A 345 -8.93 -9.76 25.51
CA VAL A 345 -8.39 -9.45 26.85
C VAL A 345 -9.49 -8.89 27.76
N GLY A 346 -10.34 -7.98 27.25
CA GLY A 346 -11.48 -7.44 27.99
C GLY A 346 -12.47 -8.52 28.43
N ASP A 347 -12.80 -9.47 27.54
CA ASP A 347 -13.71 -10.59 27.84
C ASP A 347 -13.09 -11.57 28.87
N LYS A 348 -11.78 -11.78 28.85
CA LYS A 348 -11.05 -12.54 29.88
C LYS A 348 -11.04 -11.81 31.22
N LEU A 349 -10.90 -10.48 31.22
CA LEU A 349 -10.93 -9.65 32.42
C LEU A 349 -12.32 -9.68 33.09
N ASP A 350 -13.39 -9.61 32.29
CA ASP A 350 -14.80 -9.71 32.72
C ASP A 350 -15.10 -11.09 33.38
N ASN A 351 -14.52 -12.15 32.82
CA ASN A 351 -14.71 -13.52 33.29
C ASN A 351 -13.46 -14.13 33.95
N LEU A 352 -12.69 -13.33 34.69
CA LEU A 352 -11.38 -13.73 35.21
C LEU A 352 -11.44 -14.98 36.10
N SER A 353 -12.50 -15.10 36.90
CA SER A 353 -12.70 -16.22 37.83
C SER A 353 -12.81 -17.60 37.16
N ALA A 354 -13.16 -17.65 35.86
CA ALA A 354 -13.20 -18.89 35.09
C ALA A 354 -11.80 -19.44 34.77
N TYR A 355 -10.79 -18.56 34.75
CA TYR A 355 -9.40 -18.91 34.47
C TYR A 355 -8.56 -18.98 35.74
N PHE A 356 -8.84 -18.06 36.68
CA PHE A 356 -8.13 -17.95 37.94
C PHE A 356 -9.14 -17.99 39.10
N PRO A 357 -9.38 -19.16 39.72
CA PRO A 357 -10.33 -19.29 40.82
C PRO A 357 -9.98 -18.35 41.98
N GLY A 358 -10.96 -17.55 42.41
CA GLY A 358 -10.79 -16.55 43.49
C GLY A 358 -10.39 -15.15 42.99
N GLU A 359 -10.07 -15.01 41.70
CA GLU A 359 -9.78 -13.72 41.08
C GLU A 359 -11.04 -13.08 40.50
N SER A 360 -11.14 -11.76 40.62
CA SER A 360 -12.22 -10.97 40.03
C SER A 360 -11.75 -9.54 39.82
N TYR A 361 -12.18 -8.91 38.72
CA TYR A 361 -11.92 -7.50 38.48
C TYR A 361 -13.13 -6.65 38.87
N ASN A 362 -12.91 -5.64 39.71
CA ASN A 362 -13.94 -4.67 40.07
C ASN A 362 -13.84 -3.48 39.10
N ASP A 363 -14.61 -3.53 38.02
CA ASP A 363 -14.57 -2.60 36.88
C ASP A 363 -15.13 -1.19 37.18
N THR A 364 -14.68 -0.58 38.28
CA THR A 364 -15.09 0.78 38.67
C THR A 364 -14.53 1.88 37.77
N ASP A 365 -13.46 1.58 37.03
CA ASP A 365 -12.84 2.47 36.04
C ASP A 365 -13.39 2.25 34.61
N ASN A 366 -14.32 1.30 34.43
CA ASN A 366 -14.92 0.89 33.16
C ASN A 366 -13.88 0.44 32.11
N LEU A 367 -12.73 -0.10 32.56
CA LEU A 367 -11.64 -0.54 31.70
C LEU A 367 -12.08 -1.62 30.70
N ILE A 368 -12.97 -2.54 31.10
CA ILE A 368 -13.48 -3.58 30.19
C ILE A 368 -14.22 -2.94 29.01
N GLN A 369 -15.10 -1.98 29.31
CA GLN A 369 -15.83 -1.25 28.27
C GLN A 369 -14.90 -0.41 27.39
N LYS A 370 -13.88 0.23 28.00
CA LYS A 370 -12.87 1.02 27.29
C LYS A 370 -12.05 0.18 26.30
N LEU A 371 -11.60 -1.02 26.70
CA LEU A 371 -10.91 -1.97 25.81
C LEU A 371 -11.79 -2.37 24.63
N ARG A 372 -13.05 -2.75 24.90
CA ARG A 372 -14.03 -3.09 23.84
C ARG A 372 -14.29 -1.90 22.90
N LEU A 373 -14.34 -0.68 23.42
CA LEU A 373 -14.54 0.51 22.60
C LEU A 373 -13.34 0.80 21.70
N ALA A 374 -12.12 0.67 22.22
CA ALA A 374 -10.88 0.83 21.44
C ALA A 374 -10.75 -0.27 20.37
N ASP A 375 -11.18 -1.51 20.65
CA ASP A 375 -11.18 -2.58 19.65
C ASP A 375 -12.11 -2.30 18.47
N ASN A 376 -13.29 -1.78 18.79
CA ASN A 376 -14.37 -1.52 17.86
C ASN A 376 -14.25 -0.17 17.14
N ASN A 377 -13.32 0.68 17.56
CA ASN A 377 -13.09 2.01 17.00
C ASN A 377 -11.60 2.28 16.88
N LYS A 378 -11.04 1.91 15.72
CA LYS A 378 -9.62 2.08 15.42
C LYS A 378 -9.38 2.23 13.93
N GLU A 379 -8.31 2.92 13.58
CA GLU A 379 -7.77 2.96 12.23
C GLU A 379 -6.34 2.41 12.21
N GLU A 380 -6.08 1.50 11.28
CA GLU A 380 -4.80 0.83 11.08
C GLU A 380 -4.29 1.15 9.68
N ILE A 381 -3.12 1.77 9.60
CA ILE A 381 -2.57 2.32 8.36
C ILE A 381 -1.20 1.73 8.11
N TRP A 382 -1.09 1.00 7.00
CA TRP A 382 0.11 0.29 6.59
C TRP A 382 0.61 0.86 5.28
N VAL A 383 1.90 1.20 5.21
CA VAL A 383 2.56 1.50 3.95
C VAL A 383 3.53 0.40 3.57
N TYR A 384 3.71 0.22 2.28
CA TYR A 384 4.73 -0.66 1.71
C TYR A 384 5.76 0.22 1.01
N SER A 385 7.02 0.10 1.40
CA SER A 385 8.15 0.94 0.94
C SER A 385 8.20 1.14 -0.60
N PRO A 386 8.76 2.26 -1.11
CA PRO A 386 9.74 3.13 -0.45
C PRO A 386 9.19 4.50 -0.02
N VAL A 387 8.26 4.53 0.95
CA VAL A 387 7.66 5.78 1.46
C VAL A 387 7.79 5.91 2.98
N LEU A 388 7.52 7.11 3.48
CA LEU A 388 7.30 7.44 4.88
C LEU A 388 5.83 7.75 5.10
N LEU A 389 5.28 7.31 6.24
CA LEU A 389 3.89 7.52 6.61
C LEU A 389 3.77 8.47 7.80
N SER A 390 2.86 9.44 7.70
CA SER A 390 2.37 10.23 8.83
C SER A 390 0.86 10.43 8.72
N VAL A 391 0.19 10.47 9.86
CA VAL A 391 -1.27 10.66 9.96
C VAL A 391 -1.52 11.89 10.81
N THR A 392 -2.41 12.77 10.36
CA THR A 392 -2.75 14.01 11.04
C THR A 392 -4.24 14.06 11.35
N ASP A 393 -4.59 14.43 12.57
CA ASP A 393 -5.98 14.59 13.01
C ASP A 393 -6.60 15.93 12.55
N PRO A 394 -7.91 16.16 12.74
CA PRO A 394 -8.55 17.41 12.35
C PRO A 394 -8.01 18.67 13.05
N ILE A 395 -7.41 18.55 14.24
CA ILE A 395 -6.87 19.68 15.00
C ILE A 395 -5.37 19.92 14.74
N GLY A 396 -4.75 19.08 13.90
CA GLY A 396 -3.40 19.26 13.37
C GLY A 396 -2.30 18.47 14.10
N GLN A 397 -2.65 17.60 15.06
CA GLN A 397 -1.68 16.73 15.73
C GLN A 397 -1.28 15.59 14.80
N THR A 398 0.00 15.20 14.82
CA THR A 398 0.53 14.20 13.89
C THR A 398 1.16 13.00 14.60
N THR A 399 0.89 11.80 14.08
CA THR A 399 1.58 10.56 14.45
C THR A 399 2.18 9.89 13.22
N GLY A 400 3.47 9.55 13.28
CA GLY A 400 4.20 8.87 12.22
C GLY A 400 5.62 9.42 12.02
N MET A 401 6.22 9.15 10.85
CA MET A 401 7.56 9.63 10.49
C MET A 401 7.48 11.01 9.80
N VAL A 402 7.96 12.05 10.45
CA VAL A 402 7.95 13.43 9.95
C VAL A 402 9.38 13.96 9.94
N GLY A 403 9.89 14.32 8.76
CA GLY A 403 11.26 14.85 8.63
C GLY A 403 12.36 13.88 9.06
N GLY A 404 12.08 12.57 9.05
CA GLY A 404 13.01 11.52 9.49
C GLY A 404 13.01 11.26 11.00
N GLU A 405 12.10 11.89 11.75
CA GLU A 405 11.90 11.65 13.19
C GLU A 405 10.50 11.10 13.44
N ILE A 406 10.37 10.22 14.44
CA ILE A 406 9.07 9.71 14.89
C ILE A 406 8.39 10.79 15.72
N GLN A 407 7.16 11.14 15.34
CA GLN A 407 6.27 12.01 16.11
C GLN A 407 5.04 11.20 16.54
N VAL A 408 4.57 11.39 17.78
CA VAL A 408 3.38 10.75 18.32
C VAL A 408 2.61 11.79 19.12
N GLU A 409 1.83 12.62 18.43
CA GLU A 409 1.06 13.71 19.04
C GLU A 409 -0.44 13.38 19.13
N ILE A 410 -0.95 12.49 18.27
CA ILE A 410 -2.36 12.09 18.33
C ILE A 410 -2.58 11.23 19.58
N PRO A 411 -3.54 11.56 20.45
CA PRO A 411 -3.88 10.73 21.60
C PRO A 411 -4.25 9.31 21.22
N ALA A 412 -3.80 8.34 22.03
CA ALA A 412 -4.05 6.91 21.82
C ALA A 412 -3.65 6.43 20.41
N SER A 413 -2.46 6.84 19.95
CA SER A 413 -1.90 6.39 18.67
C SER A 413 -0.48 5.85 18.81
N ILE A 414 -0.06 5.02 17.85
CA ILE A 414 1.26 4.38 17.80
C ILE A 414 1.84 4.55 16.40
N TYR A 415 3.15 4.78 16.33
CA TYR A 415 3.95 4.47 15.15
C TYR A 415 4.77 3.21 15.39
N ASP A 416 4.51 2.17 14.60
CA ASP A 416 5.27 0.93 14.59
C ASP A 416 6.38 1.03 13.54
N SER A 417 7.62 1.19 14.01
CA SER A 417 8.78 1.31 13.14
C SER A 417 9.14 0.02 12.41
N ASP A 418 8.82 -1.13 12.98
CA ASP A 418 9.21 -2.43 12.40
C ASP A 418 8.34 -2.75 11.19
N ASN A 419 7.08 -2.32 11.22
CA ASN A 419 6.11 -2.52 10.16
C ASN A 419 5.82 -1.29 9.30
N GLU A 420 6.45 -0.15 9.58
CA GLU A 420 6.15 1.17 8.97
C GLU A 420 4.64 1.49 9.01
N ALA A 421 3.99 1.27 10.17
CA ALA A 421 2.54 1.41 10.34
C ALA A 421 2.17 2.49 11.36
N VAL A 422 1.01 3.12 11.17
CA VAL A 422 0.37 4.00 12.15
C VAL A 422 -0.94 3.38 12.59
N ILE A 423 -1.16 3.29 13.90
CA ILE A 423 -2.42 2.84 14.47
C ILE A 423 -2.99 3.98 15.31
N VAL A 424 -4.25 4.35 15.08
CA VAL A 424 -4.98 5.35 15.85
C VAL A 424 -6.19 4.69 16.49
N PHE A 425 -6.18 4.60 17.82
CA PHE A 425 -7.34 4.13 18.58
C PHE A 425 -8.27 5.29 18.87
N LEU A 426 -9.56 5.00 18.89
CA LEU A 426 -10.59 5.98 19.21
C LEU A 426 -10.47 7.28 18.39
N PRO A 427 -10.29 7.18 17.05
CA PRO A 427 -10.12 8.35 16.19
C PRO A 427 -11.34 9.28 16.29
N GLU A 428 -11.11 10.58 16.14
CA GLU A 428 -12.18 11.59 16.12
C GLU A 428 -12.11 12.42 14.86
N GLY A 429 -13.24 12.47 14.15
CA GLY A 429 -13.33 13.09 12.84
C GLY A 429 -12.48 12.38 11.79
N SER A 430 -12.30 13.06 10.66
CA SER A 430 -11.59 12.49 9.50
C SER A 430 -10.09 12.74 9.61
N LEU A 431 -9.31 11.66 9.60
CA LEU A 431 -7.85 11.73 9.56
C LEU A 431 -7.37 12.09 8.14
N ARG A 432 -6.17 12.70 8.06
CA ARG A 432 -5.42 12.87 6.82
C ARG A 432 -4.19 11.98 6.85
N TYR A 433 -3.97 11.23 5.78
CA TYR A 433 -2.85 10.30 5.67
C TYR A 433 -1.87 10.86 4.66
N ARG A 434 -0.65 11.15 5.10
CA ARG A 434 0.41 11.71 4.27
C ARG A 434 1.49 10.67 4.04
N VAL A 435 1.77 10.44 2.77
CA VAL A 435 2.81 9.54 2.28
C VAL A 435 3.89 10.38 1.61
N VAL A 436 5.15 10.20 1.99
CA VAL A 436 6.30 10.94 1.43
C VAL A 436 7.30 9.97 0.83
N GLY A 437 7.68 10.16 -0.43
CA GLY A 437 8.62 9.29 -1.13
C GLY A 437 10.05 9.34 -0.61
N LYS A 438 10.66 8.16 -0.38
CA LYS A 438 12.08 8.01 0.01
C LYS A 438 13.00 7.88 -1.21
N SER A 439 12.51 7.23 -2.26
CA SER A 439 13.25 6.98 -3.50
C SER A 439 12.29 6.81 -4.68
N GLU A 440 12.83 6.79 -5.90
CA GLU A 440 12.09 6.33 -7.08
C GLU A 440 11.55 4.90 -6.85
N GLY A 441 10.30 4.66 -7.26
CA GLY A 441 9.67 3.35 -7.19
C GLY A 441 8.14 3.44 -7.16
N VAL A 442 7.52 2.36 -6.68
CA VAL A 442 6.08 2.30 -6.40
C VAL A 442 5.88 1.91 -4.94
N TYR A 443 4.79 2.37 -4.33
CA TYR A 443 4.40 2.01 -2.97
C TYR A 443 2.98 1.45 -2.93
N GLY A 444 2.68 0.75 -1.84
CA GLY A 444 1.32 0.38 -1.48
C GLY A 444 0.87 1.10 -0.21
N LEU A 445 -0.43 1.31 -0.06
CA LEU A 445 -1.05 1.84 1.15
C LEU A 445 -2.31 1.02 1.45
N SER A 446 -2.47 0.60 2.70
CA SER A 446 -3.69 -0.03 3.21
C SER A 446 -4.18 0.74 4.43
N ILE A 447 -5.37 1.29 4.34
CA ILE A 447 -6.06 1.96 5.46
C ILE A 447 -7.26 1.10 5.81
N GLU A 448 -7.30 0.59 7.03
CA GLU A 448 -8.46 -0.10 7.58
C GLU A 448 -9.07 0.74 8.69
N SER A 449 -10.37 1.04 8.59
CA SER A 449 -11.12 1.75 9.62
C SER A 449 -12.22 0.85 10.16
N THR A 450 -12.21 0.66 11.48
CA THR A 450 -13.22 -0.09 12.21
C THR A 450 -14.07 0.90 12.98
N ILE A 451 -15.37 0.94 12.73
CA ILE A 451 -16.34 1.80 13.42
C ILE A 451 -17.44 0.91 13.97
N SER A 452 -17.68 0.99 15.29
CA SER A 452 -18.63 0.11 15.98
C SER A 452 -18.44 -1.38 15.65
N GLY A 453 -17.19 -1.82 15.47
CA GLY A 453 -16.83 -3.21 15.16
C GLY A 453 -17.02 -3.63 13.71
N THR A 454 -17.49 -2.74 12.83
CA THR A 454 -17.56 -2.98 11.38
C THR A 454 -16.35 -2.38 10.70
N SER A 455 -15.58 -3.19 9.99
CA SER A 455 -14.36 -2.77 9.31
C SER A 455 -14.57 -2.45 7.84
N MET A 456 -13.97 -1.37 7.39
CA MET A 456 -13.87 -0.92 6.02
C MET A 456 -12.41 -0.72 5.65
N PHE A 457 -12.12 -0.80 4.35
CA PHE A 457 -10.75 -0.65 3.86
C PHE A 457 -10.70 0.23 2.62
N PHE A 458 -9.58 0.93 2.49
CA PHE A 458 -9.12 1.58 1.28
C PHE A 458 -7.71 1.06 0.96
N ARG A 459 -7.43 0.79 -0.32
CA ARG A 459 -6.10 0.36 -0.77
C ARG A 459 -5.60 1.22 -1.91
N ALA A 460 -4.32 1.58 -1.89
CA ALA A 460 -3.62 2.13 -3.03
C ALA A 460 -2.53 1.13 -3.46
N ASN A 461 -2.55 0.69 -4.71
CA ASN A 461 -1.71 -0.39 -5.22
C ASN A 461 -0.79 0.13 -6.33
N ASP A 462 0.51 -0.15 -6.18
CA ASP A 462 1.56 0.19 -7.14
C ASP A 462 1.60 1.69 -7.52
N ILE A 463 1.38 2.55 -6.53
CA ILE A 463 1.36 4.00 -6.75
C ILE A 463 2.78 4.51 -6.94
N PRO A 464 3.10 5.19 -8.06
CA PRO A 464 4.44 5.70 -8.31
C PRO A 464 4.83 6.78 -7.29
N THR A 465 6.10 6.84 -6.94
CA THR A 465 6.66 7.86 -6.06
C THR A 465 8.11 8.16 -6.44
N SER A 466 8.53 9.40 -6.20
CA SER A 466 9.91 9.88 -6.33
C SER A 466 10.39 10.44 -4.98
N PRO A 467 11.68 10.75 -4.79
CA PRO A 467 12.16 11.36 -3.55
C PRO A 467 11.45 12.69 -3.24
N SER A 468 10.88 12.80 -2.04
CA SER A 468 10.15 13.98 -1.54
C SER A 468 8.75 14.21 -2.13
N ALA A 469 8.30 13.43 -3.13
CA ALA A 469 6.92 13.50 -3.58
C ALA A 469 5.95 13.25 -2.41
N ILE A 470 4.86 14.02 -2.36
CA ILE A 470 3.87 13.95 -1.29
C ILE A 470 2.51 13.55 -1.84
N HIS A 471 1.95 12.47 -1.28
CA HIS A 471 0.57 12.08 -1.51
C HIS A 471 -0.24 12.27 -0.23
N GLU A 472 -1.29 13.08 -0.28
CA GLU A 472 -2.18 13.34 0.84
C GLU A 472 -3.56 12.72 0.56
N TYR A 473 -3.91 11.72 1.36
CA TYR A 473 -5.17 11.00 1.31
C TYR A 473 -6.15 11.55 2.34
N ALA A 474 -7.41 11.70 1.92
CA ALA A 474 -8.55 11.95 2.77
C ALA A 474 -9.66 10.96 2.39
N ILE A 475 -10.12 10.17 3.36
CA ILE A 475 -11.09 9.10 3.14
C ILE A 475 -12.43 9.49 3.77
N ASP A 476 -13.48 9.49 2.95
CA ASP A 476 -14.87 9.58 3.42
C ASP A 476 -15.46 8.16 3.49
N TRP A 477 -15.45 7.60 4.70
CA TRP A 477 -15.93 6.23 4.95
C TRP A 477 -17.43 6.07 4.68
N ASP A 478 -18.24 7.12 4.90
CA ASP A 478 -19.69 7.08 4.65
C ASP A 478 -19.96 6.96 3.15
N ILE A 479 -19.22 7.70 2.31
CA ILE A 479 -19.31 7.59 0.84
C ILE A 479 -18.78 6.24 0.36
N LEU A 480 -17.62 5.79 0.84
CA LEU A 480 -17.06 4.49 0.46
C LEU A 480 -17.97 3.32 0.86
N SER A 481 -18.73 3.43 1.96
CA SER A 481 -19.68 2.40 2.41
C SER A 481 -20.85 2.19 1.46
N GLN A 482 -21.09 3.16 0.57
CA GLN A 482 -22.13 3.14 -0.45
C GLN A 482 -21.60 2.70 -1.82
N ASP A 483 -20.36 2.18 -1.88
CA ASP A 483 -19.64 1.82 -3.10
C ASP A 483 -19.47 3.01 -4.08
N GLU A 484 -19.41 4.23 -3.55
CA GLU A 484 -19.13 5.46 -4.30
C GLU A 484 -17.67 5.92 -4.11
N LYS A 485 -17.22 6.89 -4.92
CA LYS A 485 -15.85 7.44 -4.88
C LYS A 485 -15.64 8.39 -3.69
N GLY A 486 -15.30 7.82 -2.54
CA GLY A 486 -15.09 8.54 -1.27
C GLY A 486 -13.63 8.83 -0.90
N ALA A 487 -12.65 8.28 -1.63
CA ALA A 487 -11.24 8.52 -1.37
C ALA A 487 -10.73 9.68 -2.23
N LYS A 488 -10.20 10.74 -1.61
CA LYS A 488 -9.58 11.87 -2.31
C LYS A 488 -8.07 11.87 -2.06
N VAL A 489 -7.30 11.90 -3.13
CA VAL A 489 -5.84 11.99 -3.10
C VAL A 489 -5.41 13.32 -3.70
N LYS A 490 -4.50 14.02 -3.04
CA LYS A 490 -3.77 15.16 -3.62
C LYS A 490 -2.32 14.76 -3.81
N ILE A 491 -1.73 15.21 -4.91
CA ILE A 491 -0.41 14.80 -5.36
C ILE A 491 0.45 16.04 -5.52
N ASP A 492 1.59 16.03 -4.84
CA ASP A 492 2.74 16.95 -4.94
C ASP A 492 3.89 16.13 -5.54
N ALA A 493 4.07 16.16 -6.86
CA ALA A 493 4.99 15.25 -7.53
C ALA A 493 6.47 15.66 -7.34
N GLU A 494 6.71 16.95 -7.21
CA GLU A 494 8.04 17.58 -7.07
C GLU A 494 8.49 17.75 -5.61
N GLY A 495 7.58 17.58 -4.64
CA GLY A 495 7.85 17.74 -3.22
C GLY A 495 8.07 19.19 -2.79
N ASP A 496 7.46 20.15 -3.49
CA ASP A 496 7.64 21.59 -3.23
C ASP A 496 6.63 22.18 -2.22
N GLY A 497 5.63 21.38 -1.84
CA GLY A 497 4.54 21.73 -0.93
C GLY A 497 3.27 22.26 -1.60
N SER A 498 3.29 22.43 -2.93
CA SER A 498 2.11 22.68 -3.76
C SER A 498 1.49 21.33 -4.18
N PHE A 499 0.20 21.33 -4.50
CA PHE A 499 -0.46 20.14 -5.01
C PHE A 499 -0.94 20.41 -6.43
N GLU A 500 -0.42 19.68 -7.41
CA GLU A 500 -0.65 19.90 -8.84
C GLU A 500 -1.90 19.15 -9.29
N ARG A 501 -2.14 17.97 -8.71
CA ARG A 501 -3.23 17.07 -9.10
C ARG A 501 -4.05 16.60 -7.91
N SER A 502 -5.32 16.28 -8.19
CA SER A 502 -6.17 15.54 -7.25
C SER A 502 -6.99 14.48 -7.96
N ILE A 503 -7.08 13.31 -7.33
CA ILE A 503 -7.77 12.12 -7.83
C ILE A 503 -8.87 11.74 -6.83
N THR A 504 -9.99 11.24 -7.35
CA THR A 504 -11.03 10.61 -6.54
C THR A 504 -11.19 9.15 -6.95
N ALA A 505 -11.08 8.27 -5.96
CA ALA A 505 -11.14 6.83 -6.12
C ALA A 505 -12.22 6.22 -5.23
N ASP A 506 -12.59 4.98 -5.52
CA ASP A 506 -13.46 4.19 -4.67
C ASP A 506 -12.62 3.53 -3.55
N ARG A 507 -12.87 2.25 -3.24
CA ARG A 507 -12.14 1.51 -2.20
C ARG A 507 -10.74 1.10 -2.65
N GLU A 508 -10.43 1.24 -3.92
CA GLU A 508 -9.13 0.95 -4.50
C GLU A 508 -8.65 2.12 -5.37
N LEU A 509 -7.36 2.44 -5.28
CA LEU A 509 -6.66 3.30 -6.23
C LEU A 509 -5.54 2.47 -6.86
N THR A 510 -5.61 2.34 -8.18
CA THR A 510 -4.61 1.61 -8.97
C THR A 510 -3.61 2.56 -9.63
N ALA A 511 -2.48 2.03 -10.10
CA ALA A 511 -1.51 2.78 -10.90
C ALA A 511 -2.16 3.41 -12.15
N ASP A 512 -3.07 2.68 -12.82
CA ASP A 512 -3.77 3.16 -14.02
C ASP A 512 -4.69 4.35 -13.71
N GLU A 513 -5.37 4.33 -12.56
CA GLU A 513 -6.19 5.45 -12.09
C GLU A 513 -5.36 6.61 -11.57
N PHE A 514 -4.13 6.33 -11.13
CA PHE A 514 -3.19 7.34 -10.69
C PHE A 514 -2.61 8.14 -11.86
N ASN A 515 -2.36 7.47 -12.99
CA ASN A 515 -1.83 8.06 -14.21
C ASN A 515 -2.81 9.10 -14.80
N GLY A 516 -2.31 10.29 -15.06
CA GLY A 516 -3.07 11.38 -15.66
C GLY A 516 -3.15 11.23 -17.17
N VAL A 517 -4.19 11.81 -17.76
CA VAL A 517 -4.32 11.84 -19.22
C VAL A 517 -3.37 12.93 -19.75
N PRO A 518 -2.63 12.68 -20.85
CA PRO A 518 -1.85 13.72 -21.51
C PRO A 518 -2.76 14.84 -22.02
N VAL A 519 -2.18 15.98 -22.35
CA VAL A 519 -2.87 17.13 -22.95
C VAL A 519 -2.20 17.44 -24.28
N ALA A 520 -2.92 17.20 -25.36
CA ALA A 520 -2.46 17.49 -26.71
C ALA A 520 -2.43 19.00 -26.98
N ASN A 521 -1.45 19.43 -27.77
CA ASN A 521 -1.38 20.78 -28.29
C ASN A 521 -0.76 20.74 -29.69
N ALA A 522 -1.61 20.90 -30.71
CA ALA A 522 -1.24 20.86 -32.12
C ALA A 522 -0.62 22.18 -32.61
N GLY A 523 -0.55 23.19 -31.75
CA GLY A 523 -0.12 24.55 -32.09
C GLY A 523 -1.27 25.44 -32.58
N PRO A 524 -1.00 26.72 -32.87
CA PRO A 524 -2.01 27.64 -33.38
C PRO A 524 -2.33 27.40 -34.85
N ASP A 525 -3.53 27.76 -35.29
CA ASP A 525 -3.90 27.79 -36.71
C ASP A 525 -2.90 28.60 -37.55
N GLU A 526 -2.52 28.07 -38.70
CA GLU A 526 -1.53 28.68 -39.59
C GLU A 526 -2.11 29.02 -40.97
N THR A 527 -1.61 30.11 -41.56
CA THR A 527 -1.86 30.44 -42.97
C THR A 527 -0.53 30.66 -43.67
N VAL A 528 -0.25 29.87 -44.71
CA VAL A 528 1.01 29.90 -45.46
C VAL A 528 0.77 30.10 -46.95
N GLU A 529 1.69 30.76 -47.64
CA GLU A 529 1.66 30.88 -49.10
C GLU A 529 2.30 29.66 -49.75
N SER A 530 1.67 29.17 -50.83
CA SER A 530 2.21 28.07 -51.64
C SER A 530 3.56 28.45 -52.24
N THR A 531 4.57 27.58 -52.09
CA THR A 531 5.92 27.78 -52.63
C THR A 531 6.13 27.10 -53.98
N SER A 532 5.16 26.28 -54.40
CA SER A 532 5.12 25.58 -55.68
C SER A 532 3.67 25.40 -56.15
N HIS A 533 3.46 24.73 -57.28
CA HIS A 533 2.12 24.31 -57.68
C HIS A 533 1.59 23.11 -56.88
N GLU A 534 2.44 22.43 -56.11
CA GLU A 534 2.06 21.28 -55.28
C GLU A 534 1.59 21.70 -53.88
N GLY A 535 1.88 22.94 -53.46
CA GLY A 535 1.52 23.45 -52.15
C GLY A 535 2.68 24.11 -51.39
N ALA A 536 2.56 24.10 -50.06
CA ALA A 536 3.57 24.55 -49.11
C ALA A 536 3.95 23.42 -48.15
N VAL A 537 5.25 23.31 -47.84
CA VAL A 537 5.70 22.49 -46.71
C VAL A 537 5.46 23.29 -45.43
N VAL A 538 4.73 22.70 -44.49
CA VAL A 538 4.42 23.27 -43.17
C VAL A 538 5.03 22.37 -42.11
N THR A 539 5.66 22.99 -41.11
CA THR A 539 6.15 22.30 -39.92
C THR A 539 5.01 22.23 -38.91
N LEU A 540 4.58 21.02 -38.58
CA LEU A 540 3.65 20.75 -37.50
C LEU A 540 4.47 20.47 -36.24
N ASP A 541 4.19 21.20 -35.15
CA ASP A 541 4.98 21.17 -33.92
C ASP A 541 4.08 20.89 -32.72
N GLY A 542 4.15 19.65 -32.22
CA GLY A 542 3.39 19.16 -31.08
C GLY A 542 4.11 19.33 -29.74
N SER A 543 5.29 19.98 -29.72
CA SER A 543 6.12 20.10 -28.51
C SER A 543 5.47 20.88 -27.37
N GLY A 544 4.38 21.61 -27.64
CA GLY A 544 3.57 22.27 -26.64
C GLY A 544 2.61 21.35 -25.87
N SER A 545 2.55 20.05 -26.22
CA SER A 545 1.77 19.05 -25.48
C SER A 545 2.41 18.80 -24.12
N MET A 546 1.64 18.30 -23.16
CA MET A 546 2.14 18.05 -21.80
C MET A 546 1.52 16.80 -21.20
N ASP A 547 2.24 16.15 -20.30
CA ASP A 547 1.70 15.05 -19.50
C ASP A 547 1.97 15.31 -18.01
N PRO A 548 0.95 15.20 -17.14
CA PRO A 548 1.09 15.52 -15.72
C PRO A 548 2.02 14.56 -14.95
N ASP A 549 2.35 13.39 -15.51
CA ASP A 549 3.27 12.41 -14.92
C ASP A 549 4.70 12.50 -15.50
N SER A 550 4.94 13.45 -16.42
CA SER A 550 6.30 13.76 -16.90
C SER A 550 7.17 14.41 -15.83
N THR A 551 8.47 14.20 -15.93
CA THR A 551 9.45 14.90 -15.09
C THR A 551 9.25 16.41 -15.22
N PRO A 552 9.33 17.21 -14.14
CA PRO A 552 9.09 18.64 -14.22
C PRO A 552 9.94 19.34 -15.30
N GLY A 553 9.25 19.98 -16.25
CA GLY A 553 9.87 20.69 -17.37
C GLY A 553 10.21 19.82 -18.60
N THR A 554 9.77 18.56 -18.62
CA THR A 554 9.85 17.66 -19.78
C THR A 554 8.47 17.12 -20.15
N ASN A 555 8.40 16.38 -21.26
CA ASN A 555 7.24 15.62 -21.73
C ASN A 555 7.65 14.15 -21.95
N ASP A 556 8.48 13.62 -21.05
CA ASP A 556 9.14 12.32 -21.20
C ASP A 556 8.20 11.13 -20.96
N ASP A 557 7.01 11.35 -20.41
CA ASP A 557 5.96 10.34 -20.35
C ASP A 557 5.17 10.22 -21.66
N ILE A 558 5.12 11.26 -22.49
CA ILE A 558 4.49 11.15 -23.82
C ILE A 558 5.33 10.23 -24.71
N LEU A 559 4.73 9.13 -25.14
CA LEU A 559 5.39 8.09 -25.93
C LEU A 559 5.18 8.26 -27.43
N HIS A 560 3.98 8.69 -27.84
CA HIS A 560 3.61 8.85 -29.25
C HIS A 560 2.98 10.20 -29.56
N PHE A 561 3.34 10.72 -30.73
CA PHE A 561 2.74 11.90 -31.37
C PHE A 561 2.34 11.47 -32.78
N ASP A 562 1.04 11.35 -33.03
CA ASP A 562 0.51 10.85 -34.29
C ASP A 562 -0.36 11.93 -34.95
N TRP A 563 0.01 12.35 -36.15
CA TRP A 563 -0.70 13.38 -36.90
C TRP A 563 -1.63 12.77 -37.95
N TRP A 564 -2.85 13.28 -38.04
CA TRP A 564 -3.90 12.78 -38.92
C TRP A 564 -4.60 13.91 -39.66
N GLU A 565 -5.07 13.64 -40.86
CA GLU A 565 -5.95 14.52 -41.63
C GLU A 565 -7.16 13.73 -42.13
N GLU A 566 -8.36 14.16 -41.76
CA GLU A 566 -9.63 13.53 -42.16
C GLU A 566 -9.65 12.00 -41.95
N GLY A 567 -9.01 11.51 -40.89
CA GLY A 567 -8.91 10.08 -40.58
C GLY A 567 -7.86 9.30 -41.37
N ASN A 568 -6.98 9.98 -42.11
CA ASN A 568 -5.80 9.39 -42.75
C ASN A 568 -4.53 9.77 -41.98
N PRO A 569 -3.62 8.82 -41.68
CA PRO A 569 -2.38 9.14 -40.98
C PRO A 569 -1.45 9.95 -41.89
N LEU A 570 -0.95 11.07 -41.37
CA LEU A 570 0.07 11.87 -42.03
C LEU A 570 1.46 11.29 -41.72
N TRP A 571 1.86 11.35 -40.46
CA TRP A 571 3.14 10.83 -39.95
C TRP A 571 3.15 10.80 -38.41
N SER A 572 4.14 10.11 -37.83
CA SER A 572 4.39 10.10 -36.39
C SER A 572 5.67 10.85 -36.04
N GLY A 573 5.61 11.72 -35.03
CA GLY A 573 6.73 12.51 -34.54
C GLY A 573 6.24 13.78 -33.86
N GLU A 574 6.95 14.20 -32.80
CA GLU A 574 6.66 15.43 -32.07
C GLU A 574 6.68 16.65 -33.01
N ILE A 575 7.66 16.70 -33.91
CA ILE A 575 7.77 17.72 -34.96
C ILE A 575 7.90 17.03 -36.31
N ILE A 576 7.03 17.38 -37.27
CA ILE A 576 7.06 16.83 -38.63
C ILE A 576 6.93 17.94 -39.67
N ASP A 577 7.56 17.75 -40.83
CA ASP A 577 7.31 18.59 -42.01
C ASP A 577 6.38 17.85 -42.96
N TYR A 578 5.28 18.49 -43.38
CA TYR A 578 4.31 17.91 -44.30
C TYR A 578 3.98 18.87 -45.45
N LEU A 579 3.82 18.33 -46.67
CA LEU A 579 3.45 19.11 -47.86
C LEU A 579 1.93 19.18 -47.98
N PHE A 580 1.36 20.35 -47.72
CA PHE A 580 -0.07 20.61 -47.87
C PHE A 580 -0.38 21.26 -49.22
N PRO A 581 -1.32 20.70 -50.01
CA PRO A 581 -1.88 21.36 -51.19
C PRO A 581 -2.50 22.72 -50.87
N ILE A 582 -2.83 23.51 -51.89
CA ILE A 582 -3.60 24.75 -51.71
C ILE A 582 -5.01 24.39 -51.22
N GLY A 583 -5.42 24.97 -50.09
CA GLY A 583 -6.69 24.65 -49.44
C GLY A 583 -6.66 24.85 -47.93
N ASN A 584 -7.77 24.48 -47.28
CA ASN A 584 -7.85 24.36 -45.83
C ASN A 584 -7.70 22.90 -45.45
N HIS A 585 -6.85 22.64 -44.46
CA HIS A 585 -6.52 21.32 -43.95
C HIS A 585 -6.77 21.32 -42.45
N THR A 586 -7.64 20.44 -41.96
CA THR A 586 -7.84 20.23 -40.52
C THR A 586 -7.01 19.03 -40.11
N VAL A 587 -5.99 19.29 -39.30
CA VAL A 587 -5.02 18.29 -38.87
C VAL A 587 -5.18 18.05 -37.38
N SER A 588 -5.35 16.79 -36.99
CA SER A 588 -5.46 16.37 -35.60
C SER A 588 -4.14 15.77 -35.12
N LEU A 589 -3.63 16.25 -33.99
CA LEU A 589 -2.57 15.62 -33.23
C LEU A 589 -3.20 14.68 -32.19
N TYR A 590 -2.76 13.44 -32.15
CA TYR A 590 -3.03 12.51 -31.05
C TYR A 590 -1.74 12.30 -30.26
N VAL A 591 -1.79 12.53 -28.96
CA VAL A 591 -0.69 12.21 -28.03
C VAL A 591 -1.08 10.99 -27.21
N THR A 592 -0.13 10.06 -27.03
CA THR A 592 -0.31 8.86 -26.20
C THR A 592 0.82 8.78 -25.19
N ASP A 593 0.48 8.61 -23.92
CA ASP A 593 1.43 8.43 -22.83
C ASP A 593 1.99 6.99 -22.77
N ARG A 594 2.82 6.68 -21.78
CA ARG A 594 3.39 5.33 -21.59
C ARG A 594 2.39 4.30 -21.07
N SER A 595 1.33 4.77 -20.42
CA SER A 595 0.23 3.96 -19.89
C SER A 595 -0.84 3.65 -20.96
N GLY A 596 -0.73 4.28 -22.13
CA GLY A 596 -1.64 4.13 -23.25
C GLY A 596 -2.86 5.05 -23.22
N LEU A 597 -2.92 6.04 -22.32
CA LEU A 597 -3.97 7.07 -22.33
C LEU A 597 -3.66 8.09 -23.44
N THR A 598 -4.73 8.67 -24.00
CA THR A 598 -4.61 9.52 -25.18
C THR A 598 -5.42 10.79 -25.05
N ASP A 599 -4.91 11.88 -25.62
CA ASP A 599 -5.65 13.12 -25.88
C ASP A 599 -5.41 13.61 -27.31
N SER A 600 -6.24 14.53 -27.78
CA SER A 600 -6.14 15.07 -29.14
C SER A 600 -6.45 16.55 -29.24
N ASP A 601 -5.75 17.24 -30.13
CA ASP A 601 -5.96 18.66 -30.46
C ASP A 601 -5.92 18.88 -31.98
N ASP A 602 -6.68 19.87 -32.45
CA ASP A 602 -6.82 20.18 -33.87
C ASP A 602 -6.12 21.50 -34.22
N VAL A 603 -5.42 21.52 -35.35
CA VAL A 603 -4.87 22.73 -35.98
C VAL A 603 -5.39 22.88 -37.40
N ILE A 604 -5.75 24.12 -37.79
CA ILE A 604 -6.17 24.43 -39.15
C ILE A 604 -4.99 25.03 -39.91
N ILE A 605 -4.59 24.36 -41.00
CA ILE A 605 -3.57 24.82 -41.93
C ILE A 605 -4.26 25.33 -43.20
N THR A 606 -4.14 26.63 -43.46
CA THR A 606 -4.65 27.26 -44.69
C THR A 606 -3.49 27.57 -45.63
N VAL A 607 -3.36 26.82 -46.71
CA VAL A 607 -2.41 27.10 -47.79
C VAL A 607 -3.10 27.93 -48.86
N VAL A 608 -2.63 29.16 -49.06
CA VAL A 608 -3.17 30.07 -50.08
C VAL A 608 -2.26 30.15 -51.30
N GLU A 609 -2.82 30.56 -52.43
CA GLU A 609 -2.01 30.98 -53.57
C GLU A 609 -1.06 32.11 -53.17
N PRO A 610 0.18 32.13 -53.70
CA PRO A 610 1.13 33.19 -53.38
C PRO A 610 0.56 34.54 -53.81
N GLN A 611 0.66 35.55 -52.94
CA GLN A 611 0.19 36.90 -53.29
C GLN A 611 0.89 37.39 -54.56
N THR A 612 0.08 37.92 -55.49
CA THR A 612 0.58 38.57 -56.70
C THR A 612 1.34 39.84 -56.31
N LEU A 613 2.58 39.97 -56.74
CA LEU A 613 3.42 41.11 -56.42
C LEU A 613 3.00 42.34 -57.23
N GLU A 614 2.39 43.30 -56.53
CA GLU A 614 2.01 44.58 -57.10
C GLU A 614 3.23 45.38 -57.56
N SER A 615 3.23 45.71 -58.84
CA SER A 615 4.30 46.42 -59.54
C SER A 615 3.76 47.74 -60.06
N GLN A 616 4.57 48.79 -59.96
CA GLN A 616 4.17 50.07 -60.48
C GLN A 616 4.25 50.05 -62.01
N LEU A 617 3.09 50.12 -62.68
CA LEU A 617 2.98 50.13 -64.13
C LEU A 617 2.87 51.56 -64.67
N TRP A 618 3.53 51.81 -65.80
CA TRP A 618 3.28 52.96 -66.66
C TRP A 618 3.10 52.50 -68.10
N ILE A 619 1.97 52.86 -68.71
CA ILE A 619 1.65 52.58 -70.10
C ILE A 619 1.94 53.82 -70.98
N THR A 620 2.63 53.61 -72.09
CA THR A 620 2.87 54.64 -73.11
C THR A 620 2.48 54.16 -74.50
N PRO A 621 1.63 54.89 -75.25
CA PRO A 621 1.03 56.18 -74.90
C PRO A 621 -0.18 56.05 -73.97
N THR A 622 -0.43 57.05 -73.11
CA THR A 622 -1.61 57.12 -72.23
C THR A 622 -2.91 57.45 -72.96
N VAL A 623 -2.84 57.84 -74.24
CA VAL A 623 -4.00 58.01 -75.14
C VAL A 623 -3.79 57.21 -76.41
N ILE A 624 -4.64 56.22 -76.65
CA ILE A 624 -4.57 55.31 -77.80
C ILE A 624 -5.67 55.66 -78.79
N ASN A 625 -5.29 56.16 -79.96
CA ASN A 625 -6.25 56.57 -80.99
C ASN A 625 -6.58 55.44 -81.97
N ARG A 626 -7.88 55.10 -82.13
CA ARG A 626 -8.33 54.01 -83.03
C ARG A 626 -7.97 54.23 -84.50
N ASN A 627 -8.12 55.46 -84.99
CA ASN A 627 -7.95 55.80 -86.41
C ASN A 627 -6.50 56.11 -86.83
N VAL A 628 -5.54 56.00 -85.91
CA VAL A 628 -4.10 56.19 -86.21
C VAL A 628 -3.48 54.81 -86.38
N GLY A 629 -3.12 54.44 -87.62
CA GLY A 629 -2.51 53.15 -87.94
C GLY A 629 -1.07 53.04 -87.42
N GLY A 630 -0.67 51.82 -87.02
CA GLY A 630 0.68 51.53 -86.52
C GLY A 630 0.93 52.05 -85.09
N GLY A 631 1.73 51.32 -84.33
CA GLY A 631 2.15 51.70 -82.99
C GLY A 631 2.27 50.49 -82.06
N GLN A 632 3.17 50.60 -81.09
CA GLN A 632 3.30 49.67 -79.99
C GLN A 632 2.88 50.37 -78.70
N ILE A 633 2.35 49.59 -77.77
CA ILE A 633 2.08 50.00 -76.40
C ILE A 633 3.28 49.55 -75.58
N THR A 634 3.96 50.48 -74.91
CA THR A 634 5.06 50.17 -74.01
C THR A 634 4.54 50.13 -72.59
N ALA A 635 4.67 48.99 -71.93
CA ALA A 635 4.47 48.84 -70.51
C ALA A 635 5.82 48.87 -69.81
N LYS A 636 5.99 49.81 -68.89
CA LYS A 636 7.13 49.86 -67.97
C LYS A 636 6.65 49.42 -66.60
N LEU A 637 7.04 48.22 -66.16
CA LEU A 637 6.71 47.71 -64.84
C LEU A 637 7.92 47.86 -63.94
N SER A 638 7.78 48.58 -62.84
CA SER A 638 8.79 48.57 -61.78
C SER A 638 8.38 47.56 -60.71
N LEU A 639 9.19 46.53 -60.57
CA LEU A 639 8.99 45.52 -59.55
C LEU A 639 9.30 46.08 -58.14
N PRO A 640 8.74 45.46 -57.09
CA PRO A 640 9.14 45.70 -55.70
C PRO A 640 10.65 45.53 -55.48
N ASP A 641 11.16 46.17 -54.43
CA ASP A 641 12.58 46.05 -54.05
C ASP A 641 12.92 44.59 -53.68
N GLY A 642 14.13 44.13 -54.01
CA GLY A 642 14.60 42.77 -53.71
C GLY A 642 14.48 41.77 -54.86
N ILE A 643 13.72 42.08 -55.90
CA ILE A 643 13.56 41.19 -57.07
C ILE A 643 14.65 41.48 -58.11
N GLY A 644 15.52 40.51 -58.34
CA GLY A 644 16.59 40.55 -59.33
C GLY A 644 16.12 40.28 -60.75
N LYS A 645 16.84 40.82 -61.74
CA LYS A 645 16.52 40.62 -63.17
C LYS A 645 16.60 39.15 -63.62
N ASP A 646 17.33 38.32 -62.87
CA ASP A 646 17.57 36.90 -63.09
C ASP A 646 16.46 36.00 -62.53
N GLN A 647 15.63 36.53 -61.63
CA GLN A 647 14.47 35.85 -61.04
C GLN A 647 13.20 35.98 -61.90
N ILE A 648 13.21 36.84 -62.92
CA ILE A 648 12.07 37.04 -63.82
C ILE A 648 12.10 35.93 -64.88
N ASP A 649 10.97 35.26 -65.11
CA ASP A 649 10.84 34.34 -66.23
C ASP A 649 10.57 35.17 -67.50
N LEU A 650 11.57 35.24 -68.38
CA LEU A 650 11.44 35.93 -69.67
C LEU A 650 11.14 34.97 -70.82
N ASP A 651 11.13 33.65 -70.58
CA ASP A 651 10.77 32.64 -71.57
C ASP A 651 9.24 32.59 -71.76
N GLN A 652 8.48 33.00 -70.73
CA GLN A 652 7.04 33.26 -70.81
C GLN A 652 6.76 34.73 -71.16
N PRO A 653 5.94 35.05 -72.18
CA PRO A 653 5.58 36.43 -72.50
C PRO A 653 4.69 37.04 -71.39
N LEU A 654 4.94 38.29 -71.02
CA LEU A 654 4.00 39.07 -70.21
C LEU A 654 2.70 39.25 -70.98
N LEU A 655 1.58 39.27 -70.25
CA LEU A 655 0.24 39.41 -70.81
C LEU A 655 -0.33 40.80 -70.48
N LEU A 656 -0.96 41.45 -71.46
CA LEU A 656 -1.71 42.69 -71.29
C LEU A 656 -3.22 42.41 -71.34
N TYR A 657 -3.92 42.86 -70.30
CA TYR A 657 -5.37 42.77 -70.17
C TYR A 657 -6.04 44.14 -70.34
N PRO A 658 -7.27 44.18 -70.87
CA PRO A 658 -8.03 43.03 -71.37
C PRO A 658 -7.54 42.51 -72.73
N GLY A 659 -7.75 41.21 -72.98
CA GLY A 659 -7.48 40.57 -74.27
C GLY A 659 -6.33 39.56 -74.31
N GLU A 660 -5.68 39.27 -73.17
CA GLU A 660 -4.59 38.28 -73.06
C GLU A 660 -3.49 38.49 -74.12
N ILE A 661 -3.10 39.74 -74.33
CA ILE A 661 -2.22 40.10 -75.44
C ILE A 661 -0.79 39.83 -75.01
N GLU A 662 -0.13 38.88 -75.66
CA GLU A 662 1.27 38.57 -75.41
C GLU A 662 2.21 39.73 -75.81
N ALA A 663 3.24 39.96 -75.00
CA ALA A 663 4.29 40.91 -75.30
C ALA A 663 5.09 40.46 -76.54
N ILE A 664 5.10 41.28 -77.59
CA ILE A 664 5.90 41.08 -78.82
C ILE A 664 7.40 41.04 -78.47
N ARG A 665 7.79 41.81 -77.45
CA ARG A 665 9.15 41.88 -76.95
C ARG A 665 9.12 42.28 -75.48
N GLN A 666 10.03 41.70 -74.70
CA GLN A 666 10.23 42.05 -73.31
C GLN A 666 11.72 42.04 -72.96
N HIS A 667 12.14 42.91 -72.05
CA HIS A 667 13.48 42.89 -71.48
C HIS A 667 13.51 43.58 -70.12
N THR A 668 14.55 43.27 -69.34
CA THR A 668 14.74 43.79 -67.99
C THR A 668 15.87 44.83 -67.95
N SER A 669 15.75 45.79 -67.06
CA SER A 669 16.79 46.74 -66.69
C SER A 669 16.88 46.81 -65.17
N GLN A 670 18.09 46.83 -64.63
CA GLN A 670 18.31 46.92 -63.19
C GLN A 670 19.26 48.10 -62.92
N ARG A 671 18.87 49.01 -62.03
CA ARG A 671 19.70 50.14 -61.59
C ARG A 671 19.86 50.12 -60.07
N GLY A 672 21.08 50.30 -59.59
CA GLY A 672 21.42 50.33 -58.15
C GLY A 672 22.55 49.37 -57.76
N SER A 673 22.99 49.45 -56.50
CA SER A 673 23.94 48.53 -55.86
C SER A 673 23.21 47.24 -55.43
N ARG A 674 23.96 46.14 -55.23
CA ARG A 674 23.47 44.77 -54.93
C ARG A 674 22.39 44.67 -53.85
N SER A 675 22.30 45.62 -52.91
CA SER A 675 21.31 45.61 -51.82
C SER A 675 20.12 46.59 -51.98
N LYS A 676 20.09 47.43 -53.03
CA LYS A 676 19.01 48.39 -53.33
C LYS A 676 18.74 48.48 -54.84
N SER A 677 18.77 47.34 -55.51
CA SER A 677 18.55 47.30 -56.96
C SER A 677 17.07 47.37 -57.28
N LYS A 678 16.66 48.35 -58.10
CA LYS A 678 15.29 48.44 -58.61
C LYS A 678 15.25 47.81 -60.01
N THR A 679 14.47 46.75 -60.15
CA THR A 679 14.32 46.03 -61.43
C THR A 679 13.09 46.55 -62.16
N THR A 680 13.26 46.85 -63.45
CA THR A 680 12.20 47.36 -64.33
C THR A 680 12.09 46.46 -65.54
N ILE A 681 10.87 46.04 -65.85
CA ILE A 681 10.53 45.30 -67.07
C ILE A 681 9.97 46.29 -68.09
N PHE A 682 10.43 46.17 -69.33
CA PHE A 682 9.86 46.87 -70.47
C PHE A 682 9.25 45.85 -71.42
N ALA A 683 7.93 45.82 -71.49
CA ALA A 683 7.16 44.96 -72.39
C ALA A 683 6.49 45.80 -73.49
N PHE A 684 6.46 45.26 -74.71
CA PHE A 684 5.93 45.93 -75.89
C PHE A 684 4.78 45.12 -76.46
N PHE A 685 3.58 45.70 -76.43
CA PHE A 685 2.35 45.07 -76.89
C PHE A 685 1.87 45.67 -78.21
N GLY A 686 1.16 44.85 -78.97
CA GLY A 686 0.54 45.26 -80.21
C GLY A 686 -0.67 46.16 -79.95
N LYS A 687 -0.67 47.35 -80.56
CA LYS A 687 -1.79 48.29 -80.42
C LYS A 687 -3.08 47.75 -81.04
N ARG A 688 -2.97 47.01 -82.15
CA ARG A 688 -4.14 46.56 -82.91
C ARG A 688 -4.91 45.51 -82.12
N GLU A 689 -4.17 44.60 -81.52
CA GLU A 689 -4.64 43.52 -80.66
C GLU A 689 -5.45 44.08 -79.48
N LEU A 690 -4.96 45.15 -78.84
CA LEU A 690 -5.73 45.84 -77.79
C LEU A 690 -7.01 46.49 -78.32
N LEU A 691 -6.95 47.13 -79.49
CA LEU A 691 -8.12 47.77 -80.08
C LEU A 691 -9.16 46.77 -80.62
N ASP A 692 -8.73 45.54 -80.94
CA ASP A 692 -9.60 44.43 -81.28
C ASP A 692 -10.23 43.82 -80.01
N ALA A 693 -9.51 43.80 -78.88
CA ALA A 693 -10.00 43.33 -77.58
C ALA A 693 -10.94 44.32 -76.86
N VAL A 694 -10.75 45.62 -77.07
CA VAL A 694 -11.56 46.69 -76.46
C VAL A 694 -12.32 47.41 -77.55
N LEU A 695 -13.64 47.30 -77.61
CA LEU A 695 -14.45 47.86 -78.70
C LEU A 695 -14.91 49.31 -78.45
N ASP A 696 -15.05 49.70 -77.18
CA ASP A 696 -15.57 51.01 -76.80
C ASP A 696 -14.49 52.08 -76.61
N ASP A 697 -14.82 53.33 -76.89
CA ASP A 697 -13.98 54.48 -76.53
C ASP A 697 -14.24 54.88 -75.07
N GLY A 698 -13.21 55.33 -74.37
CA GLY A 698 -13.35 55.70 -72.96
C GLY A 698 -12.05 55.61 -72.19
N GLN A 699 -12.16 55.82 -70.87
CA GLN A 699 -11.09 55.49 -69.94
C GLN A 699 -11.14 53.99 -69.67
N ILE A 700 -9.98 53.35 -69.65
CA ILE A 700 -9.83 51.91 -69.40
C ILE A 700 -8.60 51.68 -68.55
N VAL A 701 -8.71 50.74 -67.61
CA VAL A 701 -7.58 50.21 -66.84
C VAL A 701 -6.92 49.13 -67.69
N LEU A 702 -5.63 49.26 -67.95
CA LEU A 702 -4.84 48.17 -68.49
C LEU A 702 -4.03 47.53 -67.37
N GLU A 703 -4.04 46.20 -67.33
CA GLU A 703 -3.25 45.42 -66.40
C GLU A 703 -2.19 44.63 -67.18
N VAL A 704 -0.96 44.61 -66.68
CA VAL A 704 0.10 43.75 -67.20
C VAL A 704 0.51 42.76 -66.15
N VAL A 705 0.49 41.48 -66.52
CA VAL A 705 0.79 40.35 -65.64
C VAL A 705 2.00 39.59 -66.17
N GLY A 706 2.87 39.13 -65.27
CA GLY A 706 3.99 38.26 -65.58
C GLY A 706 4.34 37.35 -64.40
N GLN A 707 5.25 36.41 -64.62
CA GLN A 707 5.63 35.42 -63.61
C GLN A 707 7.13 35.46 -63.32
N LEU A 708 7.49 35.28 -62.05
CA LEU A 708 8.87 34.99 -61.66
C LEU A 708 9.18 33.52 -61.97
N LYS A 709 10.47 33.17 -62.05
CA LYS A 709 10.92 31.76 -62.20
C LYS A 709 10.51 30.85 -61.04
N THR A 710 10.15 31.44 -59.90
CA THR A 710 9.59 30.73 -58.75
C THR A 710 8.12 30.34 -58.94
N GLY A 711 7.46 30.85 -59.99
CA GLY A 711 6.02 30.68 -60.21
C GLY A 711 5.16 31.79 -59.60
N GLN A 712 5.72 32.69 -58.78
CA GLN A 712 4.97 33.82 -58.21
C GLN A 712 4.61 34.84 -59.30
N TRP A 713 3.33 35.23 -59.35
CA TRP A 713 2.85 36.25 -60.26
C TRP A 713 3.23 37.66 -59.77
N PHE A 714 3.45 38.57 -60.71
CA PHE A 714 3.48 40.00 -60.47
C PHE A 714 2.56 40.68 -61.48
N SER A 715 1.87 41.72 -61.04
CA SER A 715 0.98 42.49 -61.89
C SER A 715 1.18 43.98 -61.66
N GLY A 716 0.70 44.80 -62.59
CA GLY A 716 0.59 46.22 -62.38
C GLY A 716 -0.50 46.79 -63.28
N SER A 717 -1.17 47.84 -62.82
CA SER A 717 -2.27 48.47 -63.54
C SER A 717 -2.01 49.96 -63.81
N ASP A 718 -2.46 50.46 -64.96
CA ASP A 718 -2.40 51.89 -65.32
C ASP A 718 -3.64 52.31 -66.13
N ASP A 719 -4.10 53.55 -65.89
CA ASP A 719 -5.28 54.12 -66.55
C ASP A 719 -4.88 54.79 -67.87
N ILE A 720 -5.52 54.37 -68.96
CA ILE A 720 -5.34 54.99 -70.28
C ILE A 720 -6.68 55.34 -70.92
N LYS A 721 -6.62 56.16 -71.98
CA LYS A 721 -7.80 56.57 -72.74
C LYS A 721 -7.76 56.03 -74.16
N ILE A 722 -8.77 55.26 -74.55
CA ILE A 722 -9.01 54.92 -75.95
C ILE A 722 -9.93 55.96 -76.56
N ALA A 723 -9.56 56.48 -77.73
CA ALA A 723 -10.33 57.52 -78.41
C ALA A 723 -10.40 57.32 -79.92
N THR A 724 -11.55 57.60 -80.49
CA THR A 724 -11.74 57.77 -81.92
C THR A 724 -11.71 59.27 -82.23
N PRO A 725 -10.65 59.81 -82.87
CA PRO A 725 -10.60 61.22 -83.18
C PRO A 725 -11.75 61.61 -84.12
N LYS A 726 -12.59 62.59 -83.72
CA LYS A 726 -13.64 63.17 -84.56
C LYS A 726 -13.00 63.81 -85.80
N LYS A 727 -13.41 63.40 -87.01
CA LYS A 727 -12.97 64.03 -88.27
C LYS A 727 -13.22 65.55 -88.22
N ALA A 728 -12.18 66.34 -88.42
CA ALA A 728 -12.29 67.79 -88.52
C ALA A 728 -13.25 68.19 -89.66
N SER A 729 -14.34 68.91 -89.35
CA SER A 729 -15.23 69.48 -90.36
C SER A 729 -14.47 70.56 -91.15
N LYS A 730 -14.34 70.40 -92.46
CA LYS A 730 -13.85 71.43 -93.39
C LYS A 730 -14.67 72.72 -93.20
N LYS A 731 -14.08 73.78 -92.64
CA LYS A 731 -14.64 75.13 -92.74
C LYS A 731 -14.48 75.62 -94.19
N THR A 732 -15.59 75.72 -94.89
CA THR A 732 -15.74 76.47 -96.14
C THR A 732 -15.74 77.95 -95.82
N THR A 733 -14.66 78.66 -96.16
CA THR A 733 -14.65 80.14 -96.13
C THR A 733 -15.15 80.65 -97.48
N LYS A 734 -16.30 81.32 -97.48
CA LYS A 734 -16.93 81.97 -98.64
C LYS A 734 -16.82 83.49 -98.49
N ARG A 735 -16.45 84.16 -99.59
CA ARG A 735 -16.61 85.60 -99.95
C ARG A 735 -15.60 86.60 -99.34
N ARG A 736 -15.10 87.63 -100.03
CA ARG A 736 -15.53 88.55 -101.14
C ARG A 736 -14.27 88.98 -101.94
N ASN A 737 -14.25 89.38 -103.20
CA ASN A 737 -15.20 90.12 -104.06
C ASN A 737 -15.55 89.39 -105.35
#